data_AF-A0AAE2C1Q7-F1
#
_entry.id   AF-A0AAE2C1Q7-F1
#
_cell.length_a   1.000
_cell.length_b   1.000
_cell.length_c   1.000
_cell.angle_alpha   90.00
_cell.angle_beta   90.00
_cell.angle_gamma   90.00
#
_symmetry.space_group_name_H-M   'P 1'
#
loop_
_entity.id
_entity.type
_entity.pdbx_description
1 polymer ?
#
loop_
_entity_poly.entity_id
_entity_poly.type
_entity_poly.pdbx_seq_one_letter_code
_entity_poly.pdbx_strand_id
1 'polypeptide(L)'
;MKRFRRRHRRRECKWQPAELGLNAADRFLAKTSNLAVVFRVSTKTNTMSRIASITKLARQFNRLKVERAQPLSSSYSTMLRSAGYQQRKEDKMDLPNYSINNSTSQIQIKDVGTVTQRQIGENVSRKDKISFLVSTLIDLQDSKEAVYSTLDAWVAWERNFPIGALKQVLLALEKEQQWHRIIQVIKWMLSKGQGTTRGTYGQLIQALDMDRRVEEAQEIWKKKLAFDLHSVPWKLCKLMISVYYRNNMLDDLVKLFKGLEAFDRKPPEKTIVQKVADAYELLGLPEEKERILEKYKDLFVESSNGKAKKISRSRSPKERKPSQNVLDFGPHNAVKLELQLSSISAKHANLLIIVMFISQSLDFGVWSTQCYKTTPTSSILHPCPNMPTSNLFIILLSLLSFLSLPFPSLSEKCHPDDKKALLKIKKALNNPYELISWDPKTDCCEWYVVECDRITHRIVQLHLFASNVSGQIPAAVSELPYLELLMFHKLNLTGSIPPSITKLTHLKFLDVSWNHLSGPVPPFLSQLKNLTLLDLSFNNFTGSIPSSLSEFQNLGALHLDRNSLTGNIPESLGRFTGQVPDLYLSHNQLTGEVPRSLGDLNFTALDFSRNKLQGDISFLFGTNKTIQIVDVSRNMLEFDLSKVEFPDSLTSLDLNHNRITGSLPEGLVKLNFQYLNVSYNRLCGEIPAGGELQSFDYTSYFHNRRGDPFSFDFGASCSRTSTQYKITSMKTTLLCILSLLTFLSQPFYSHSVRCNPDDKKVLLKIKEALNNPYHLASWNPDTDCCYWYVVECDRKTNRINNLHLFAAVSGQIPEAVAELHT
;
A
#
# COMPACT_ATOMS: atom_id res chain seq x y z
N MET A 1 -7.80 -46.98 -37.61
CA MET A 1 -8.89 -47.95 -37.38
C MET A 1 -8.64 -48.70 -36.07
N LYS A 2 -9.66 -48.73 -35.19
CA LYS A 2 -9.95 -49.70 -34.08
C LYS A 2 -8.82 -49.98 -33.05
N ARG A 3 -8.79 -49.46 -31.81
CA ARG A 3 -9.75 -49.38 -30.67
C ARG A 3 -9.90 -50.72 -29.91
N PHE A 4 -9.93 -50.62 -28.56
CA PHE A 4 -10.34 -51.58 -27.50
C PHE A 4 -9.21 -52.42 -26.84
N ARG A 5 -9.15 -52.72 -25.52
CA ARG A 5 -9.88 -52.31 -24.28
C ARG A 5 -9.18 -53.03 -23.09
N ARG A 6 -9.08 -52.35 -21.93
CA ARG A 6 -9.27 -52.82 -20.52
C ARG A 6 -8.89 -54.27 -20.11
N ARG A 7 -8.14 -54.42 -18.99
CA ARG A 7 -8.69 -54.82 -17.65
C ARG A 7 -7.64 -54.93 -16.52
N HIS A 8 -8.08 -54.51 -15.34
CA HIS A 8 -7.60 -54.71 -13.96
C HIS A 8 -7.01 -56.10 -13.59
N ARG A 9 -6.04 -56.15 -12.66
CA ARG A 9 -6.20 -56.41 -11.20
C ARG A 9 -4.86 -56.65 -10.48
N ARG A 10 -4.73 -56.05 -9.29
CA ARG A 10 -4.10 -56.48 -8.01
C ARG A 10 -3.11 -57.66 -8.02
N ARG A 11 -1.95 -57.49 -7.34
CA ARG A 11 -1.65 -58.05 -5.99
C ARG A 11 -0.22 -57.70 -5.54
N GLU A 12 -0.11 -57.39 -4.25
CA GLU A 12 1.13 -57.33 -3.46
C GLU A 12 1.80 -58.71 -3.40
N CYS A 13 3.14 -58.73 -3.33
CA CYS A 13 3.89 -59.51 -2.34
C CYS A 13 5.39 -59.12 -2.37
N LYS A 14 5.92 -58.85 -1.18
CA LYS A 14 7.34 -58.72 -0.82
C LYS A 14 8.18 -59.88 -1.36
N TRP A 15 9.42 -59.62 -1.78
CA TRP A 15 10.62 -60.44 -1.54
C TRP A 15 11.88 -59.57 -1.82
N GLN A 16 12.58 -59.15 -0.76
CA GLN A 16 14.05 -59.08 -0.72
C GLN A 16 14.55 -60.51 -0.38
N PRO A 17 15.84 -60.91 -0.52
CA PRO A 17 17.06 -60.09 -0.48
C PRO A 17 18.19 -60.50 -1.46
N ALA A 18 19.28 -59.72 -1.48
CA ALA A 18 20.62 -60.22 -1.81
C ALA A 18 21.67 -59.40 -1.05
N GLU A 19 22.27 -60.04 -0.05
CA GLU A 19 23.52 -59.65 0.59
C GLU A 19 24.72 -60.26 -0.18
N LEU A 20 25.83 -59.53 -0.17
CA LEU A 20 27.23 -59.96 -0.23
C LEU A 20 28.01 -58.69 0.16
N GLY A 21 28.80 -58.57 1.22
CA GLY A 21 29.26 -59.50 2.24
C GLY A 21 30.61 -59.00 2.76
N LEU A 22 30.68 -58.65 4.06
CA LEU A 22 31.78 -58.91 5.02
C LEU A 22 33.15 -58.23 4.77
N ASN A 23 33.82 -57.55 5.73
CA ASN A 23 34.12 -57.85 7.14
C ASN A 23 34.53 -56.53 7.87
N ALA A 24 34.02 -56.19 9.07
CA ALA A 24 34.47 -56.58 10.43
C ALA A 24 35.80 -55.91 10.86
N ALA A 25 36.04 -55.37 12.07
CA ALA A 25 35.27 -55.22 13.32
C ALA A 25 36.06 -54.31 14.30
N ASP A 26 35.36 -53.74 15.30
CA ASP A 26 35.77 -53.50 16.70
C ASP A 26 36.91 -52.49 17.03
N ARG A 27 37.00 -51.78 18.16
CA ARG A 27 36.15 -51.34 19.28
C ARG A 27 37.08 -50.55 20.24
N PHE A 28 36.52 -49.61 21.02
CA PHE A 28 36.99 -49.16 22.36
C PHE A 28 38.32 -48.38 22.54
N LEU A 29 38.27 -47.13 23.02
CA LEU A 29 38.51 -46.77 24.45
C LEU A 29 38.45 -45.25 24.70
N ALA A 30 37.76 -44.89 25.78
CA ALA A 30 37.78 -43.57 26.41
C ALA A 30 39.01 -43.40 27.32
N LYS A 31 39.48 -42.16 27.50
CA LYS A 31 40.10 -41.73 28.76
C LYS A 31 39.95 -40.22 28.99
N THR A 32 39.36 -39.93 30.13
CA THR A 32 39.24 -38.66 30.86
C THR A 32 40.57 -38.24 31.48
N SER A 33 40.80 -36.94 31.74
CA SER A 33 40.98 -36.39 33.11
C SER A 33 41.28 -34.87 33.14
N ASN A 34 40.68 -34.25 34.16
CA ASN A 34 40.75 -32.85 34.59
C ASN A 34 42.15 -32.40 35.06
N LEU A 35 42.38 -31.08 35.07
CA LEU A 35 43.04 -30.40 36.18
C LEU A 35 42.69 -28.90 36.20
N ALA A 36 42.09 -28.47 37.30
CA ALA A 36 41.94 -27.08 37.71
C ALA A 36 42.92 -26.83 38.86
N VAL A 37 43.70 -25.74 38.82
CA VAL A 37 44.27 -25.09 40.01
C VAL A 37 44.41 -23.58 39.77
N VAL A 38 43.89 -22.83 40.74
CA VAL A 38 43.90 -21.39 40.97
C VAL A 38 45.21 -20.99 41.70
N PHE A 39 45.81 -19.81 41.41
CA PHE A 39 46.14 -18.76 42.41
C PHE A 39 47.00 -17.59 41.87
N ARG A 40 46.52 -16.36 42.17
CA ARG A 40 47.19 -15.11 42.63
C ARG A 40 48.41 -14.55 41.87
N VAL A 41 48.38 -13.31 41.35
CA VAL A 41 48.35 -11.94 41.98
C VAL A 41 49.72 -11.27 41.96
N SER A 42 49.68 -9.96 41.71
CA SER A 42 50.71 -8.92 41.90
C SER A 42 51.83 -8.90 40.85
N THR A 43 52.27 -7.76 40.31
CA THR A 43 52.13 -6.34 40.68
C THR A 43 52.52 -5.54 39.43
N LYS A 44 51.81 -4.47 39.05
CA LYS A 44 52.09 -3.07 39.44
C LYS A 44 53.58 -2.73 39.26
N THR A 45 54.00 -1.81 38.40
CA THR A 45 53.77 -0.34 38.45
C THR A 45 54.60 0.27 37.32
N ASN A 46 54.08 1.14 36.46
CA ASN A 46 53.94 2.61 36.57
C ASN A 46 54.84 3.26 35.51
N THR A 47 54.26 3.89 34.50
CA THR A 47 53.71 5.26 34.49
C THR A 47 54.76 6.34 34.69
N MET A 48 54.75 7.29 33.75
CA MET A 48 54.96 8.75 33.88
C MET A 48 55.54 9.24 32.54
N SER A 49 55.04 10.29 31.88
CA SER A 49 54.33 11.46 32.40
C SER A 49 53.59 12.15 31.25
N ARG A 50 52.25 12.23 31.29
CA ARG A 50 51.39 13.37 31.68
C ARG A 50 51.27 14.47 30.61
N ILE A 51 50.09 14.62 30.01
CA ILE A 51 49.01 15.57 30.38
C ILE A 51 49.44 17.03 30.24
N ALA A 52 48.97 17.68 29.18
CA ALA A 52 48.31 18.99 29.23
C ALA A 52 47.88 19.42 27.81
N SER A 53 46.65 19.06 27.39
CA SER A 53 45.84 19.81 26.40
C SER A 53 44.39 19.28 26.25
N ILE A 54 43.81 18.62 27.26
CA ILE A 54 42.41 18.14 27.25
C ILE A 54 41.45 19.16 27.92
N THR A 55 41.74 20.46 27.82
CA THR A 55 40.81 21.50 28.33
C THR A 55 40.56 22.64 27.34
N LYS A 56 40.75 22.38 26.03
CA LYS A 56 40.38 23.34 24.98
C LYS A 56 39.58 22.76 23.80
N LEU A 57 39.29 21.45 23.78
CA LEU A 57 38.50 20.80 22.73
C LEU A 57 37.09 20.32 23.18
N ALA A 58 36.72 20.50 24.45
CA ALA A 58 35.34 20.32 24.93
C ALA A 58 34.46 21.57 24.75
N ARG A 59 34.94 22.62 24.05
CA ARG A 59 34.17 23.83 23.69
C ARG A 59 34.15 24.16 22.20
N GLN A 60 34.63 23.27 21.33
CA GLN A 60 34.54 23.43 19.87
C GLN A 60 33.88 22.26 19.12
N PHE A 61 33.43 21.22 19.82
CA PHE A 61 32.62 20.12 19.25
C PHE A 61 31.09 20.28 19.45
N ASN A 62 30.64 21.49 19.83
CA ASN A 62 29.22 21.89 19.74
C ASN A 62 28.89 22.63 18.43
N ARG A 63 29.76 22.55 17.42
CA ARG A 63 29.50 23.01 16.06
C ARG A 63 30.11 22.02 15.06
N LEU A 64 29.39 20.93 14.79
CA LEU A 64 29.13 20.34 13.47
C LEU A 64 28.77 18.83 13.58
N LYS A 65 27.60 18.50 13.01
CA LYS A 65 27.05 17.17 12.66
C LYS A 65 26.45 16.31 13.77
N VAL A 66 25.26 16.74 14.22
CA VAL A 66 24.09 15.86 14.34
C VAL A 66 23.18 16.22 13.17
N GLU A 67 23.32 15.54 12.02
CA GLU A 67 22.26 15.51 11.01
C GLU A 67 21.23 14.49 11.48
N ARG A 68 20.23 14.98 12.20
CA ARG A 68 18.96 14.28 12.39
C ARG A 68 18.32 14.09 11.01
N ALA A 69 17.97 12.86 10.69
CA ALA A 69 16.99 12.55 9.67
C ALA A 69 15.74 13.41 9.90
N GLN A 70 15.27 14.06 8.84
CA GLN A 70 14.07 14.88 8.88
C GLN A 70 12.85 13.99 9.18
N PRO A 71 12.00 14.35 10.16
CA PRO A 71 10.69 13.75 10.29
C PRO A 71 9.76 14.25 9.19
N LEU A 72 8.92 13.34 8.72
CA LEU A 72 7.76 13.60 7.86
C LEU A 72 6.96 14.84 8.31
N SER A 73 6.68 15.72 7.35
CA SER A 73 5.53 16.64 7.22
C SER A 73 5.03 17.39 8.48
N SER A 74 5.18 18.72 8.45
CA SER A 74 4.74 19.71 9.46
C SER A 74 3.22 19.88 9.65
N SER A 75 2.39 18.99 9.09
CA SER A 75 0.94 18.98 9.37
C SER A 75 0.58 18.16 10.61
N TYR A 76 1.46 17.27 11.07
CA TYR A 76 1.22 16.45 12.27
C TYR A 76 1.49 17.21 13.59
N SER A 77 2.37 18.21 13.54
CA SER A 77 2.84 18.94 14.74
C SER A 77 1.94 20.09 15.19
N THR A 78 0.89 20.42 14.41
CA THR A 78 -0.07 21.48 14.77
C THR A 78 -1.28 20.94 15.53
N MET A 79 -1.57 19.63 15.50
CA MET A 79 -2.62 19.02 16.33
C MET A 79 -2.13 18.56 17.71
N LEU A 80 -0.84 18.24 17.86
CA LEU A 80 -0.25 17.87 19.16
C LEU A 80 0.08 19.08 20.07
N ARG A 81 -0.27 20.32 19.67
CA ARG A 81 -0.07 21.53 20.50
C ARG A 81 -1.33 22.11 21.14
N SER A 82 -2.53 21.55 20.91
CA SER A 82 -3.77 22.07 21.52
C SER A 82 -4.33 21.21 22.66
N ALA A 83 -3.62 20.16 23.11
CA ALA A 83 -4.02 19.39 24.30
C ALA A 83 -2.82 19.10 25.21
N GLY A 84 -2.29 20.15 25.85
CA GLY A 84 -1.34 20.00 26.95
C GLY A 84 -0.59 21.28 27.25
N TYR A 85 -1.13 22.10 28.16
CA TYR A 85 -0.44 22.80 29.27
C TYR A 85 -1.30 23.97 29.77
N GLN A 86 -2.03 23.77 30.87
CA GLN A 86 -2.12 24.79 31.92
C GLN A 86 -1.69 24.15 33.24
N GLN A 87 -0.42 24.33 33.53
CA GLN A 87 0.16 24.21 34.86
C GLN A 87 -0.44 25.35 35.69
N ARG A 88 -1.15 25.04 36.79
CA ARG A 88 -1.53 26.05 37.78
C ARG A 88 -1.00 25.63 39.13
N LYS A 89 -0.23 26.55 39.72
CA LYS A 89 0.48 26.49 40.99
C LYS A 89 -0.44 26.11 42.16
N GLU A 90 0.10 25.29 43.05
CA GLU A 90 -0.36 25.18 44.44
C GLU A 90 -0.02 26.48 45.17
N ASP A 91 -1.03 27.15 45.72
CA ASP A 91 -0.91 28.08 46.84
C ASP A 91 -2.08 27.80 47.80
N LYS A 92 -1.75 27.73 49.10
CA LYS A 92 -2.63 27.43 50.25
C LYS A 92 -3.77 28.45 50.42
N MET A 93 -4.96 27.99 50.80
CA MET A 93 -5.75 28.55 51.94
C MET A 93 -7.03 27.74 52.23
N ASP A 94 -7.10 27.25 53.46
CA ASP A 94 -8.21 27.10 54.43
C ASP A 94 -9.56 26.43 54.10
N LEU A 95 -9.84 25.41 54.92
CA LEU A 95 -11.12 24.75 55.24
C LEU A 95 -12.16 25.73 55.84
N PRO A 96 -13.50 25.47 55.75
CA PRO A 96 -14.14 24.56 56.71
C PRO A 96 -15.29 23.66 56.19
N ASN A 97 -15.37 22.50 56.86
CA ASN A 97 -16.50 21.59 57.17
C ASN A 97 -17.92 21.89 56.62
N TYR A 98 -18.62 20.84 56.17
CA TYR A 98 -19.82 20.33 56.87
C TYR A 98 -20.17 18.89 56.47
N SER A 99 -20.63 18.14 57.47
CA SER A 99 -20.97 16.73 57.51
C SER A 99 -22.46 16.43 57.24
N ILE A 100 -22.72 15.29 56.59
CA ILE A 100 -23.76 14.25 56.83
C ILE A 100 -25.25 14.71 56.97
N ASN A 101 -26.15 14.18 56.12
CA ASN A 101 -27.29 13.35 56.57
C ASN A 101 -28.16 12.70 55.47
N ASN A 102 -28.64 11.50 55.84
CA ASN A 102 -29.59 10.61 55.19
C ASN A 102 -30.96 11.26 54.87
N SER A 103 -31.62 10.79 53.81
CA SER A 103 -32.92 10.07 53.90
C SER A 103 -33.56 9.75 52.53
N THR A 104 -34.12 8.55 52.48
CA THR A 104 -34.96 7.93 51.46
C THR A 104 -36.32 8.62 51.30
N SER A 105 -36.81 8.84 50.07
CA SER A 105 -38.07 8.26 49.53
C SER A 105 -38.57 8.89 48.20
N GLN A 106 -38.88 7.99 47.26
CA GLN A 106 -39.96 7.99 46.24
C GLN A 106 -40.07 9.06 45.13
N ILE A 107 -39.67 8.62 43.93
CA ILE A 107 -40.35 8.63 42.61
C ILE A 107 -41.05 9.94 42.16
N GLN A 108 -40.51 10.57 41.10
CA GLN A 108 -41.25 10.92 39.87
C GLN A 108 -40.32 11.03 38.66
N ILE A 109 -40.66 10.30 37.59
CA ILE A 109 -40.08 10.47 36.25
C ILE A 109 -40.69 11.73 35.64
N LYS A 110 -39.85 12.68 35.23
CA LYS A 110 -40.11 13.61 34.12
C LYS A 110 -38.79 13.96 33.45
N ASP A 111 -38.77 13.78 32.13
CA ASP A 111 -37.65 14.03 31.23
C ASP A 111 -37.07 15.44 31.37
N VAL A 112 -35.74 15.52 31.22
CA VAL A 112 -34.98 16.34 30.24
C VAL A 112 -33.57 16.57 30.81
N GLY A 113 -32.56 16.08 30.10
CA GLY A 113 -31.16 16.36 30.39
C GLY A 113 -30.21 15.48 29.59
N THR A 114 -30.18 15.67 28.28
CA THR A 114 -29.18 15.10 27.36
C THR A 114 -27.77 15.20 27.93
N VAL A 115 -27.20 14.08 28.36
CA VAL A 115 -25.75 13.96 28.56
C VAL A 115 -25.13 13.89 27.16
N THR A 116 -24.55 15.00 26.74
CA THR A 116 -23.80 15.13 25.50
C THR A 116 -22.54 14.27 25.61
N GLN A 117 -22.53 13.14 24.91
CA GLN A 117 -21.32 12.40 24.57
C GLN A 117 -20.38 13.38 23.83
N ARG A 118 -19.33 13.89 24.48
CA ARG A 118 -18.30 14.65 23.77
C ARG A 118 -17.55 13.69 22.87
N GLN A 119 -17.66 13.91 21.56
CA GLN A 119 -17.16 12.98 20.55
C GLN A 119 -15.71 13.31 20.20
N ILE A 120 -14.91 12.27 20.01
CA ILE A 120 -13.54 12.40 19.50
C ILE A 120 -13.61 13.02 18.09
N GLY A 121 -13.03 14.22 17.93
CA GLY A 121 -12.89 14.89 16.63
C GLY A 121 -14.06 15.78 16.20
N GLU A 122 -15.04 16.08 17.07
CA GLU A 122 -16.10 17.08 16.78
C GLU A 122 -15.54 18.49 16.54
N ASN A 123 -14.36 18.81 17.11
CA ASN A 123 -13.71 20.11 16.98
C ASN A 123 -12.73 20.22 15.79
N VAL A 124 -12.58 19.19 14.94
CA VAL A 124 -11.66 19.23 13.79
C VAL A 124 -12.41 19.72 12.54
N SER A 125 -11.87 20.75 11.89
CA SER A 125 -12.51 21.32 10.70
C SER A 125 -12.55 20.30 9.56
N ARG A 126 -13.62 20.31 8.76
CA ARG A 126 -13.77 19.41 7.61
C ARG A 126 -12.57 19.49 6.64
N LYS A 127 -11.97 20.68 6.52
CA LYS A 127 -10.79 20.92 5.70
C LYS A 127 -9.58 20.15 6.22
N ASP A 128 -9.36 20.15 7.52
CA ASP A 128 -8.23 19.46 8.15
C ASP A 128 -8.43 17.94 8.09
N LYS A 129 -9.66 17.47 8.23
CA LYS A 129 -9.99 16.04 8.04
C LYS A 129 -9.71 15.55 6.63
N ILE A 130 -10.03 16.36 5.61
CA ILE A 130 -9.73 16.06 4.20
C ILE A 130 -8.21 16.09 3.97
N SER A 131 -7.52 17.11 4.48
CA SER A 131 -6.06 17.22 4.34
C SER A 131 -5.35 16.04 4.99
N PHE A 132 -5.81 15.61 6.17
CA PHE A 132 -5.31 14.44 6.87
C PHE A 132 -5.49 13.19 6.01
N LEU A 133 -6.71 12.91 5.54
CA LEU A 133 -6.98 11.75 4.70
C LEU A 133 -6.14 11.75 3.42
N VAL A 134 -5.96 12.91 2.77
CA VAL A 134 -5.10 13.01 1.57
C VAL A 134 -3.65 12.65 1.92
N SER A 135 -3.08 13.22 2.99
CA SER A 135 -1.70 12.88 3.40
C SER A 135 -1.55 11.40 3.73
N THR A 136 -2.49 10.84 4.50
CA THR A 136 -2.47 9.41 4.83
C THR A 136 -2.54 8.55 3.58
N LEU A 137 -3.46 8.86 2.66
CA LEU A 137 -3.56 8.11 1.40
C LEU A 137 -2.27 8.19 0.58
N ILE A 138 -1.57 9.33 0.55
CA ILE A 138 -0.29 9.45 -0.15
C ILE A 138 0.80 8.60 0.52
N ASP A 139 0.87 8.63 1.85
CA ASP A 139 1.94 7.99 2.63
C ASP A 139 1.76 6.47 2.79
N LEU A 140 0.54 5.94 2.54
CA LEU A 140 0.28 4.51 2.61
C LEU A 140 1.11 3.72 1.60
N GLN A 141 1.60 2.55 2.01
CA GLN A 141 2.14 1.56 1.09
C GLN A 141 1.06 1.16 0.06
N ASP A 142 1.45 0.78 -1.16
CA ASP A 142 0.54 0.38 -2.25
C ASP A 142 -0.14 -0.98 -2.02
N SER A 143 -0.91 -1.07 -0.93
CA SER A 143 -1.81 -2.17 -0.62
C SER A 143 -3.25 -1.71 -0.81
N LYS A 144 -4.01 -2.47 -1.59
CA LYS A 144 -5.45 -2.27 -1.77
C LYS A 144 -6.16 -2.36 -0.41
N GLU A 145 -5.75 -3.30 0.43
CA GLU A 145 -6.31 -3.52 1.76
C GLU A 145 -6.06 -2.32 2.67
N ALA A 146 -4.84 -1.80 2.72
CA ALA A 146 -4.50 -0.64 3.55
C ALA A 146 -5.30 0.62 3.15
N VAL A 147 -5.44 0.87 1.86
CA VAL A 147 -6.22 2.01 1.34
C VAL A 147 -7.71 1.84 1.63
N TYR A 148 -8.26 0.64 1.42
CA TYR A 148 -9.68 0.38 1.64
C TYR A 148 -10.04 0.43 3.12
N SER A 149 -9.20 -0.12 4.00
CA SER A 149 -9.35 -0.04 5.45
C SER A 149 -9.26 1.39 5.96
N THR A 150 -8.35 2.20 5.42
CA THR A 150 -8.22 3.62 5.77
C THR A 150 -9.47 4.42 5.37
N LEU A 151 -10.01 4.16 4.18
CA LEU A 151 -11.24 4.80 3.70
C LEU A 151 -12.47 4.36 4.52
N ASP A 152 -12.55 3.07 4.89
CA ASP A 152 -13.62 2.53 5.75
C ASP A 152 -13.57 3.16 7.15
N ALA A 153 -12.38 3.26 7.75
CA ALA A 153 -12.17 3.93 9.04
C ALA A 153 -12.54 5.43 8.99
N TRP A 154 -12.19 6.11 7.90
CA TRP A 154 -12.51 7.53 7.74
C TRP A 154 -14.00 7.78 7.52
N VAL A 155 -14.72 6.90 6.81
CA VAL A 155 -16.19 6.98 6.71
C VAL A 155 -16.86 6.72 8.05
N ALA A 156 -16.37 5.77 8.83
CA ALA A 156 -16.85 5.56 10.20
C ALA A 156 -16.65 6.82 11.06
N TRP A 157 -15.53 7.54 10.88
CA TRP A 157 -15.26 8.80 11.56
C TRP A 157 -16.18 9.96 11.15
N GLU A 158 -16.53 10.07 9.86
CA GLU A 158 -17.47 11.09 9.37
C GLU A 158 -18.96 10.75 9.66
N ARG A 159 -19.25 9.55 10.16
CA ARG A 159 -20.58 9.03 10.57
C ARG A 159 -21.65 8.96 9.48
N ASN A 160 -21.40 9.52 8.31
CA ASN A 160 -22.19 9.46 7.09
C ASN A 160 -21.24 9.35 5.89
N PHE A 161 -21.66 8.66 4.81
CA PHE A 161 -20.82 8.52 3.62
C PHE A 161 -20.56 9.88 2.95
N PRO A 162 -19.35 10.45 3.02
CA PRO A 162 -19.16 11.87 2.80
C PRO A 162 -18.72 12.13 1.34
N ILE A 163 -19.61 11.87 0.38
CA ILE A 163 -19.35 11.99 -1.08
C ILE A 163 -18.71 13.34 -1.43
N GLY A 164 -19.21 14.44 -0.83
CA GLY A 164 -18.69 15.78 -1.07
C GLY A 164 -17.24 15.96 -0.61
N ALA A 165 -16.84 15.34 0.50
CA ALA A 165 -15.47 15.38 1.01
C ALA A 165 -14.55 14.45 0.21
N LEU A 166 -15.01 13.25 -0.16
CA LEU A 166 -14.25 12.35 -1.06
C LEU A 166 -13.99 12.97 -2.43
N LYS A 167 -14.92 13.78 -2.95
CA LYS A 167 -14.68 14.55 -4.18
C LYS A 167 -13.52 15.53 -4.02
N GLN A 168 -13.39 16.18 -2.86
CA GLN A 168 -12.25 17.07 -2.58
C GLN A 168 -10.94 16.29 -2.41
N VAL A 169 -10.99 15.10 -1.81
CA VAL A 169 -9.84 14.17 -1.72
C VAL A 169 -9.37 13.78 -3.12
N LEU A 170 -10.28 13.38 -4.01
CA LEU A 170 -9.95 13.02 -5.40
C LEU A 170 -9.33 14.20 -6.16
N LEU A 171 -9.84 15.42 -5.98
CA LEU A 171 -9.26 16.63 -6.58
C LEU A 171 -7.86 16.93 -6.04
N ALA A 172 -7.62 16.72 -4.74
CA ALA A 172 -6.31 16.90 -4.13
C ALA A 172 -5.30 15.84 -4.64
N LEU A 173 -5.70 14.57 -4.71
CA LEU A 173 -4.87 13.51 -5.28
C LEU A 173 -4.57 13.74 -6.77
N GLU A 174 -5.53 14.29 -7.53
CA GLU A 174 -5.34 14.65 -8.94
C GLU A 174 -4.31 15.78 -9.10
N LYS A 175 -4.32 16.76 -8.19
CA LYS A 175 -3.31 17.83 -8.15
C LYS A 175 -1.91 17.29 -7.88
N GLU A 176 -1.79 16.28 -7.01
CA GLU A 176 -0.53 15.59 -6.69
C GLU A 176 -0.17 14.47 -7.68
N GLN A 177 -0.93 14.32 -8.78
CA GLN A 177 -0.75 13.31 -9.83
C GLN A 177 -0.71 11.86 -9.32
N GLN A 178 -1.42 11.57 -8.22
CA GLN A 178 -1.46 10.23 -7.60
C GLN A 178 -2.51 9.33 -8.28
N TRP A 179 -2.34 9.08 -9.59
CA TRP A 179 -3.32 8.39 -10.44
C TRP A 179 -3.67 6.98 -9.95
N HIS A 180 -2.66 6.22 -9.49
CA HIS A 180 -2.88 4.91 -8.90
C HIS A 180 -3.81 4.95 -7.68
N ARG A 181 -3.62 5.95 -6.80
CA ARG A 181 -4.44 6.13 -5.61
C ARG A 181 -5.85 6.60 -5.94
N ILE A 182 -6.01 7.48 -6.93
CA ILE A 182 -7.32 7.89 -7.47
C ILE A 182 -8.11 6.67 -7.94
N ILE A 183 -7.48 5.74 -8.66
CA ILE A 183 -8.12 4.50 -9.10
C ILE A 183 -8.61 3.68 -7.91
N GLN A 184 -7.79 3.51 -6.88
CA GLN A 184 -8.15 2.75 -5.68
C GLN A 184 -9.30 3.39 -4.91
N VAL A 185 -9.29 4.72 -4.71
CA VAL A 185 -10.37 5.44 -4.03
C VAL A 185 -11.67 5.32 -4.82
N ILE A 186 -11.65 5.53 -6.15
CA ILE A 186 -12.86 5.42 -6.97
C ILE A 186 -13.39 3.97 -6.99
N LYS A 187 -12.52 2.96 -7.13
CA LYS A 187 -12.94 1.55 -7.08
C LYS A 187 -13.52 1.17 -5.72
N TRP A 188 -12.96 1.69 -4.63
CA TRP A 188 -13.54 1.52 -3.30
C TRP A 188 -14.92 2.17 -3.20
N MET A 189 -15.08 3.43 -3.65
CA MET A 189 -16.39 4.11 -3.66
C MET A 189 -17.44 3.29 -4.43
N LEU A 190 -17.08 2.81 -5.63
CA LEU A 190 -17.95 1.97 -6.46
C LEU A 190 -18.28 0.64 -5.77
N SER A 191 -17.35 0.04 -5.03
CA SER A 191 -17.58 -1.21 -4.28
C SER A 191 -18.59 -1.04 -3.14
N LYS A 192 -18.73 0.19 -2.60
CA LYS A 192 -19.75 0.54 -1.59
C LYS A 192 -21.07 0.99 -2.23
N GLY A 193 -21.22 0.87 -3.55
CA GLY A 193 -22.39 1.34 -4.29
C GLY A 193 -22.49 2.86 -4.41
N GLN A 194 -21.43 3.59 -4.09
CA GLN A 194 -21.41 5.06 -4.07
C GLN A 194 -20.69 5.62 -5.30
N GLY A 195 -21.09 6.82 -5.73
CA GLY A 195 -20.44 7.49 -6.86
C GLY A 195 -20.64 6.80 -8.21
N THR A 196 -21.76 6.10 -8.44
CA THR A 196 -22.07 5.40 -9.71
C THR A 196 -22.42 6.33 -10.88
N THR A 197 -22.03 7.61 -10.81
CA THR A 197 -22.34 8.60 -11.83
C THR A 197 -21.44 8.45 -13.05
N ARG A 198 -21.92 8.84 -14.24
CA ARG A 198 -21.10 8.89 -15.46
C ARG A 198 -19.84 9.76 -15.30
N GLY A 199 -19.90 10.79 -14.45
CA GLY A 199 -18.76 11.64 -14.14
C GLY A 199 -17.65 10.90 -13.38
N THR A 200 -18.02 10.08 -12.40
CA THR A 200 -17.07 9.24 -11.63
C THR A 200 -16.41 8.18 -12.51
N TYR A 201 -17.17 7.52 -13.38
CA TYR A 201 -16.60 6.61 -14.39
C TYR A 201 -15.67 7.33 -15.37
N GLY A 202 -16.00 8.57 -15.76
CA GLY A 202 -15.12 9.42 -16.56
C GLY A 202 -13.79 9.72 -15.88
N GLN A 203 -13.82 10.09 -14.58
CA GLN A 203 -12.62 10.32 -13.79
C GLN A 203 -11.78 9.05 -13.62
N LEU A 204 -12.43 7.89 -13.46
CA LEU A 204 -11.75 6.59 -13.41
C LEU A 204 -11.05 6.25 -14.72
N ILE A 205 -11.71 6.46 -15.86
CA ILE A 205 -11.12 6.25 -17.19
C ILE A 205 -9.90 7.16 -17.40
N GLN A 206 -10.00 8.44 -17.02
CA GLN A 206 -8.87 9.36 -17.09
C GLN A 206 -7.71 8.90 -16.20
N ALA A 207 -7.99 8.48 -14.96
CA ALA A 207 -6.95 8.01 -14.06
C ALA A 207 -6.29 6.71 -14.57
N LEU A 208 -7.06 5.78 -15.13
CA LEU A 208 -6.55 4.54 -15.75
C LEU A 208 -5.68 4.83 -16.97
N ASP A 209 -6.05 5.79 -17.81
CA ASP A 209 -5.22 6.24 -18.94
C ASP A 209 -3.87 6.79 -18.45
N MET A 210 -3.90 7.66 -17.43
CA MET A 210 -2.68 8.22 -16.85
C MET A 210 -1.81 7.18 -16.11
N ASP A 211 -2.41 6.12 -15.56
CA ASP A 211 -1.75 4.99 -14.90
C ASP A 211 -1.33 3.88 -15.90
N ARG A 212 -1.37 4.14 -17.22
CA ARG A 212 -1.01 3.21 -18.31
C ARG A 212 -1.82 1.90 -18.33
N ARG A 213 -3.11 1.97 -18.00
CA ARG A 213 -4.06 0.84 -17.96
C ARG A 213 -5.22 1.06 -18.93
N VAL A 214 -4.89 1.32 -20.20
CA VAL A 214 -5.85 1.76 -21.22
C VAL A 214 -6.86 0.67 -21.60
N GLU A 215 -6.48 -0.62 -21.54
CA GLU A 215 -7.36 -1.75 -21.81
C GLU A 215 -8.47 -1.83 -20.77
N GLU A 216 -8.14 -1.60 -19.50
CA GLU A 216 -9.11 -1.55 -18.42
C GLU A 216 -10.04 -0.33 -18.56
N ALA A 217 -9.49 0.81 -18.97
CA ALA A 217 -10.28 2.00 -19.27
C ALA A 217 -11.27 1.73 -20.42
N GLN A 218 -10.85 1.01 -21.46
CA GLN A 218 -11.69 0.60 -22.58
C GLN A 218 -12.79 -0.37 -22.14
N GLU A 219 -12.50 -1.35 -21.29
CA GLU A 219 -13.52 -2.25 -20.76
C GLU A 219 -14.59 -1.52 -19.97
N ILE A 220 -14.19 -0.58 -19.10
CA ILE A 220 -15.12 0.23 -18.31
C ILE A 220 -15.96 1.11 -19.24
N TRP A 221 -15.34 1.74 -20.24
CA TRP A 221 -16.06 2.52 -21.25
C TRP A 221 -17.13 1.66 -21.92
N LYS A 222 -16.78 0.49 -22.45
CA LYS A 222 -17.71 -0.43 -23.14
C LYS A 222 -18.85 -0.88 -22.22
N LYS A 223 -18.53 -1.30 -20.99
CA LYS A 223 -19.50 -1.90 -20.04
C LYS A 223 -20.40 -0.87 -19.35
N LYS A 224 -19.92 0.34 -19.07
CA LYS A 224 -20.60 1.30 -18.17
C LYS A 224 -21.04 2.60 -18.84
N LEU A 225 -20.50 2.94 -20.01
CA LEU A 225 -20.81 4.22 -20.68
C LEU A 225 -21.30 4.01 -22.12
N ALA A 226 -20.62 3.18 -22.91
CA ALA A 226 -20.83 3.08 -24.35
C ALA A 226 -22.08 2.26 -24.76
N PHE A 227 -22.79 1.63 -23.83
CA PHE A 227 -24.02 0.89 -24.12
C PHE A 227 -25.15 1.79 -24.66
N ASP A 228 -25.10 3.09 -24.36
CA ASP A 228 -26.03 4.10 -24.87
C ASP A 228 -25.26 5.36 -25.28
N LEU A 229 -24.58 5.28 -26.43
CA LEU A 229 -23.83 6.41 -26.99
C LEU A 229 -24.69 7.63 -27.28
N HIS A 230 -26.01 7.49 -27.47
CA HIS A 230 -26.91 8.63 -27.68
C HIS A 230 -26.94 9.55 -26.45
N SER A 231 -27.01 8.96 -25.25
CA SER A 231 -27.14 9.73 -24.01
C SER A 231 -25.82 10.15 -23.35
N VAL A 232 -24.66 9.66 -23.80
CA VAL A 232 -23.36 10.00 -23.19
C VAL A 232 -22.98 11.46 -23.49
N PRO A 233 -22.70 12.32 -22.48
CA PRO A 233 -22.27 13.69 -22.72
C PRO A 233 -21.00 13.79 -23.58
N TRP A 234 -20.95 14.75 -24.49
CA TRP A 234 -19.79 14.96 -25.39
C TRP A 234 -18.45 15.11 -24.66
N LYS A 235 -18.46 15.65 -23.43
CA LYS A 235 -17.25 15.74 -22.58
C LYS A 235 -16.60 14.37 -22.35
N LEU A 236 -17.39 13.32 -22.14
CA LEU A 236 -16.90 11.96 -21.93
C LEU A 236 -16.50 11.28 -23.25
N CYS A 237 -17.24 11.53 -24.34
CA CYS A 237 -16.84 11.08 -25.67
C CYS A 237 -15.48 11.67 -26.08
N LYS A 238 -15.26 12.97 -25.85
CA LYS A 238 -14.00 13.67 -26.11
C LYS A 238 -12.84 13.10 -25.29
N LEU A 239 -13.10 12.76 -24.02
CA LEU A 239 -12.13 12.07 -23.17
C LEU A 239 -11.71 10.74 -23.83
N MET A 240 -12.66 9.87 -24.17
CA MET A 240 -12.35 8.56 -24.73
C MET A 240 -11.66 8.64 -26.11
N ILE A 241 -12.08 9.57 -26.97
CA ILE A 241 -11.40 9.84 -28.25
C ILE A 241 -9.93 10.23 -28.01
N SER A 242 -9.66 11.03 -26.97
CA SER A 242 -8.30 11.43 -26.63
C SER A 242 -7.47 10.28 -26.04
N VAL A 243 -8.10 9.40 -25.25
CA VAL A 243 -7.48 8.17 -24.72
C VAL A 243 -7.06 7.26 -25.88
N TYR A 244 -7.99 6.95 -26.80
CA TYR A 244 -7.67 6.10 -27.95
C TYR A 244 -6.59 6.69 -28.85
N TYR A 245 -6.65 8.01 -29.10
CA TYR A 245 -5.65 8.69 -29.94
C TYR A 245 -4.26 8.63 -29.32
N ARG A 246 -4.12 8.95 -28.02
CA ARG A 246 -2.81 8.93 -27.32
C ARG A 246 -2.18 7.54 -27.25
N ASN A 247 -3.00 6.50 -27.12
CA ASN A 247 -2.53 5.13 -26.99
C ASN A 247 -2.52 4.35 -28.32
N ASN A 248 -2.61 5.05 -29.46
CA ASN A 248 -2.58 4.46 -30.80
C ASN A 248 -3.67 3.39 -31.06
N MET A 249 -4.83 3.51 -30.42
CA MET A 249 -5.99 2.63 -30.60
C MET A 249 -6.92 3.18 -31.69
N LEU A 250 -6.37 3.36 -32.89
CA LEU A 250 -7.01 4.12 -33.97
C LEU A 250 -8.31 3.47 -34.49
N ASP A 251 -8.34 2.13 -34.59
CA ASP A 251 -9.55 1.39 -34.99
C ASP A 251 -10.73 1.62 -34.04
N ASP A 252 -10.47 1.59 -32.73
CA ASP A 252 -11.50 1.82 -31.70
C ASP A 252 -11.95 3.29 -31.67
N LEU A 253 -11.04 4.22 -31.95
CA LEU A 253 -11.35 5.63 -32.12
C LEU A 253 -12.34 5.85 -33.27
N VAL A 254 -12.02 5.31 -34.44
CA VAL A 254 -12.86 5.43 -35.64
C VAL A 254 -14.21 4.74 -35.42
N LYS A 255 -14.24 3.55 -34.81
CA LYS A 255 -15.49 2.85 -34.46
C LYS A 255 -16.36 3.68 -33.51
N LEU A 256 -15.77 4.28 -32.48
CA LEU A 256 -16.51 5.16 -31.56
C LEU A 256 -17.10 6.35 -32.30
N PHE A 257 -16.31 7.00 -33.16
CA PHE A 257 -16.79 8.16 -33.92
C PHE A 257 -17.91 7.80 -34.90
N LYS A 258 -17.77 6.71 -35.65
CA LYS A 258 -18.84 6.18 -36.53
C LYS A 258 -20.11 5.88 -35.74
N GLY A 259 -19.99 5.31 -34.55
CA GLY A 259 -21.13 5.08 -33.65
C GLY A 259 -21.82 6.37 -33.20
N LEU A 260 -21.08 7.46 -33.00
CA LEU A 260 -21.65 8.77 -32.69
C LEU A 260 -22.33 9.42 -33.92
N GLU A 261 -21.72 9.28 -35.11
CA GLU A 261 -22.30 9.75 -36.37
C GLU A 261 -23.63 9.04 -36.70
N ALA A 262 -23.75 7.75 -36.36
CA ALA A 262 -24.97 6.96 -36.58
C ALA A 262 -26.18 7.46 -35.76
N PHE A 263 -25.95 8.24 -34.70
CA PHE A 263 -26.99 8.90 -33.91
C PHE A 263 -27.13 10.40 -34.22
N ASP A 264 -26.62 10.84 -35.39
CA ASP A 264 -26.62 12.24 -35.84
C ASP A 264 -26.00 13.22 -34.83
N ARG A 265 -25.07 12.75 -33.99
CA ARG A 265 -24.43 13.59 -32.99
C ARG A 265 -23.35 14.44 -33.64
N LYS A 266 -23.62 15.75 -33.78
CA LYS A 266 -22.64 16.73 -34.26
C LYS A 266 -21.52 16.96 -33.21
N PRO A 267 -20.22 16.86 -33.59
CA PRO A 267 -19.11 17.21 -32.72
C PRO A 267 -19.15 18.69 -32.30
N PRO A 268 -18.89 19.03 -31.02
CA PRO A 268 -18.97 20.41 -30.54
C PRO A 268 -17.73 21.26 -30.85
N GLU A 269 -16.60 20.66 -31.22
CA GLU A 269 -15.32 21.35 -31.37
C GLU A 269 -14.48 20.76 -32.52
N LYS A 270 -13.73 21.61 -33.23
CA LYS A 270 -12.85 21.19 -34.35
C LYS A 270 -11.76 20.18 -33.95
N THR A 271 -11.30 20.23 -32.69
CA THR A 271 -10.24 19.34 -32.17
C THR A 271 -10.63 17.85 -32.19
N ILE A 272 -11.92 17.55 -32.05
CA ILE A 272 -12.44 16.18 -32.13
C ILE A 272 -12.33 15.68 -33.57
N VAL A 273 -12.79 16.51 -34.52
CA VAL A 273 -12.76 16.19 -35.95
C VAL A 273 -11.32 16.02 -36.44
N GLN A 274 -10.40 16.88 -36.00
CA GLN A 274 -8.96 16.78 -36.31
C GLN A 274 -8.37 15.43 -35.86
N LYS A 275 -8.57 15.03 -34.60
CA LYS A 275 -8.04 13.73 -34.10
C LYS A 275 -8.58 12.53 -34.87
N VAL A 276 -9.83 12.59 -35.32
CA VAL A 276 -10.43 11.51 -36.12
C VAL A 276 -9.89 11.54 -37.55
N ALA A 277 -9.68 12.73 -38.12
CA ALA A 277 -9.09 12.91 -39.45
C ALA A 277 -7.66 12.38 -39.49
N ASP A 278 -6.85 12.72 -38.49
CA ASP A 278 -5.51 12.18 -38.30
C ASP A 278 -5.52 10.66 -38.11
N ALA A 279 -6.49 10.13 -37.36
CA ALA A 279 -6.63 8.68 -37.18
C ALA A 279 -6.97 7.97 -38.51
N TYR A 280 -7.84 8.53 -39.34
CA TYR A 280 -8.11 7.98 -40.68
C TYR A 280 -6.88 8.03 -41.58
N GLU A 281 -6.10 9.11 -41.53
CA GLU A 281 -4.82 9.22 -42.26
C GLU A 281 -3.82 8.14 -41.84
N LEU A 282 -3.62 7.99 -40.54
CA LEU A 282 -2.71 6.99 -39.97
C LEU A 282 -3.16 5.55 -40.25
N LEU A 283 -4.46 5.32 -40.43
CA LEU A 283 -5.02 4.04 -40.86
C LEU A 283 -4.98 3.84 -42.39
N GLY A 284 -4.46 4.79 -43.16
CA GLY A 284 -4.38 4.70 -44.62
C GLY A 284 -5.73 4.92 -45.33
N LEU A 285 -6.64 5.69 -44.74
CA LEU A 285 -7.98 5.99 -45.27
C LEU A 285 -8.15 7.50 -45.58
N PRO A 286 -7.43 8.04 -46.58
CA PRO A 286 -7.45 9.47 -46.89
C PRO A 286 -8.81 9.98 -47.38
N GLU A 287 -9.59 9.15 -48.08
CA GLU A 287 -10.93 9.52 -48.56
C GLU A 287 -11.90 9.78 -47.39
N GLU A 288 -11.82 8.98 -46.32
CA GLU A 288 -12.62 9.17 -45.12
C GLU A 288 -12.20 10.42 -44.34
N LYS A 289 -10.90 10.73 -44.31
CA LYS A 289 -10.37 11.98 -43.76
C LYS A 289 -11.00 13.18 -44.46
N GLU A 290 -10.96 13.21 -45.78
CA GLU A 290 -11.54 14.31 -46.58
C GLU A 290 -13.06 14.41 -46.36
N ARG A 291 -13.77 13.28 -46.37
CA ARG A 291 -15.22 13.22 -46.11
C ARG A 291 -15.59 13.89 -44.79
N ILE A 292 -14.88 13.61 -43.69
CA ILE A 292 -15.24 14.17 -42.38
C ILE A 292 -14.83 15.64 -42.23
N LEU A 293 -13.70 16.05 -42.82
CA LEU A 293 -13.26 17.45 -42.79
C LEU A 293 -14.25 18.33 -43.56
N GLU A 294 -14.72 17.86 -44.71
CA GLU A 294 -15.74 18.57 -45.50
C GLU A 294 -17.10 18.59 -44.80
N LYS A 295 -17.55 17.44 -44.25
CA LYS A 295 -18.83 17.33 -43.53
C LYS A 295 -18.93 18.28 -42.33
N TYR A 296 -17.82 18.55 -41.64
CA TYR A 296 -17.79 19.41 -40.46
C TYR A 296 -16.99 20.71 -40.66
N LYS A 297 -16.82 21.16 -41.91
CA LYS A 297 -16.07 22.38 -42.26
C LYS A 297 -16.52 23.64 -41.51
N ASP A 298 -17.80 23.73 -41.17
CA ASP A 298 -18.36 24.85 -40.40
C ASP A 298 -17.69 25.04 -39.03
N LEU A 299 -17.13 23.99 -38.43
CA LEU A 299 -16.38 24.07 -37.16
C LEU A 299 -15.01 24.74 -37.31
N PHE A 300 -14.53 24.91 -38.54
CA PHE A 300 -13.22 25.47 -38.86
C PHE A 300 -13.29 26.94 -39.32
N VAL A 301 -14.48 27.52 -39.42
CA VAL A 301 -14.69 28.93 -39.78
C VAL A 301 -14.77 29.77 -38.50
N GLU A 302 -13.81 30.67 -38.26
CA GLU A 302 -13.82 31.57 -37.11
C GLU A 302 -14.96 32.61 -37.24
N SER A 303 -15.88 32.64 -36.27
CA SER A 303 -16.84 33.74 -36.13
C SER A 303 -16.24 34.86 -35.29
N SER A 304 -15.87 35.95 -35.96
CA SER A 304 -15.86 37.29 -35.37
C SER A 304 -17.29 37.68 -34.96
N ASN A 305 -17.42 38.24 -33.75
CA ASN A 305 -18.59 38.89 -33.12
C ASN A 305 -19.53 38.07 -32.22
N GLY A 306 -19.51 38.44 -30.93
CA GLY A 306 -20.68 39.07 -30.29
C GLY A 306 -21.76 38.16 -29.71
N LYS A 307 -21.87 38.18 -28.38
CA LYS A 307 -22.91 37.54 -27.56
C LYS A 307 -24.35 37.72 -28.08
N ALA A 308 -25.09 36.60 -28.11
CA ALA A 308 -26.39 36.34 -27.47
C ALA A 308 -27.43 35.67 -28.39
N LYS A 309 -27.84 34.43 -28.04
CA LYS A 309 -29.25 34.04 -28.08
C LYS A 309 -29.52 32.81 -27.20
N LYS A 310 -30.26 33.06 -26.11
CA LYS A 310 -30.97 32.05 -25.30
C LYS A 310 -32.01 31.36 -26.18
N ILE A 311 -32.15 30.04 -26.05
CA ILE A 311 -33.41 29.33 -26.31
C ILE A 311 -33.61 28.36 -25.14
N SER A 312 -34.63 28.64 -24.31
CA SER A 312 -35.15 27.69 -23.33
C SER A 312 -36.62 27.40 -23.66
N ARG A 313 -36.89 26.10 -23.81
CA ARG A 313 -38.12 25.34 -23.51
C ARG A 313 -39.43 26.11 -23.36
N SER A 314 -40.40 25.71 -24.19
CA SER A 314 -41.83 25.89 -24.00
C SER A 314 -42.39 24.96 -22.92
N ARG A 315 -43.08 25.53 -21.93
CA ARG A 315 -44.33 25.01 -21.36
C ARG A 315 -45.19 26.21 -20.96
N SER A 316 -46.49 26.05 -21.14
CA SER A 316 -47.55 27.06 -21.28
C SER A 316 -48.07 27.58 -19.90
N PRO A 317 -49.17 28.37 -19.80
CA PRO A 317 -49.11 29.79 -19.43
C PRO A 317 -49.80 30.11 -18.09
N LYS A 318 -49.38 31.20 -17.42
CA LYS A 318 -50.23 32.34 -16.99
C LYS A 318 -49.58 33.21 -15.89
N GLU A 319 -49.64 34.50 -16.19
CA GLU A 319 -49.94 35.64 -15.32
C GLU A 319 -48.91 36.27 -14.35
N ARG A 320 -48.70 37.57 -14.64
CA ARG A 320 -48.55 38.75 -13.77
C ARG A 320 -47.19 39.03 -13.08
N LYS A 321 -46.50 40.00 -13.68
CA LYS A 321 -45.59 41.02 -13.09
C LYS A 321 -46.42 42.16 -12.45
N PRO A 322 -45.85 43.24 -11.84
CA PRO A 322 -44.48 43.47 -11.31
C PRO A 322 -44.44 44.24 -9.96
N SER A 323 -43.25 44.37 -9.34
CA SER A 323 -42.58 45.65 -8.93
C SER A 323 -41.39 45.31 -8.01
N GLN A 324 -40.12 45.65 -8.29
CA GLN A 324 -39.37 46.90 -8.51
C GLN A 324 -38.66 47.41 -7.24
N ASN A 325 -37.41 47.88 -7.48
CA ASN A 325 -36.47 48.64 -6.62
C ASN A 325 -35.36 47.80 -5.96
N VAL A 326 -34.03 47.92 -6.17
CA VAL A 326 -33.04 48.83 -6.85
C VAL A 326 -31.99 49.29 -5.80
N LEU A 327 -30.71 49.31 -6.23
CA LEU A 327 -29.44 49.82 -5.64
C LEU A 327 -28.64 48.83 -4.76
N ASP A 328 -27.31 48.73 -4.79
CA ASP A 328 -26.18 49.13 -5.66
C ASP A 328 -24.90 48.47 -5.06
N PHE A 329 -23.75 48.61 -5.73
CA PHE A 329 -22.32 48.41 -5.34
C PHE A 329 -21.50 47.34 -6.09
N GLY A 330 -20.75 47.82 -7.10
CA GLY A 330 -19.27 47.70 -7.25
C GLY A 330 -18.58 46.33 -7.43
N PRO A 331 -17.70 46.15 -8.46
CA PRO A 331 -16.87 44.94 -8.60
C PRO A 331 -15.42 45.17 -8.14
N HIS A 332 -14.90 44.29 -7.26
CA HIS A 332 -13.47 44.14 -7.01
C HIS A 332 -12.95 42.79 -7.50
N ASN A 333 -12.09 42.89 -8.52
CA ASN A 333 -10.85 42.17 -8.81
C ASN A 333 -10.72 40.66 -8.55
N ALA A 334 -10.55 39.99 -9.68
CA ALA A 334 -9.74 38.79 -9.86
C ALA A 334 -8.27 39.04 -9.50
N VAL A 335 -7.68 38.11 -8.74
CA VAL A 335 -6.23 37.94 -8.61
C VAL A 335 -5.81 36.64 -9.30
N LYS A 336 -4.86 36.84 -10.20
CA LYS A 336 -4.08 35.92 -11.01
C LYS A 336 -3.25 35.00 -10.10
N LEU A 337 -3.40 33.69 -10.24
CA LEU A 337 -2.58 32.72 -9.51
C LEU A 337 -1.37 32.32 -10.36
N GLU A 338 -0.21 32.84 -9.97
CA GLU A 338 1.11 32.32 -10.29
C GLU A 338 1.29 30.93 -9.66
N LEU A 339 1.79 29.98 -10.45
CA LEU A 339 2.32 28.72 -9.95
C LEU A 339 3.80 28.92 -9.63
N GLN A 340 4.11 28.90 -8.34
CA GLN A 340 5.47 28.73 -7.84
C GLN A 340 5.90 27.27 -8.00
N LEU A 341 6.93 27.05 -8.81
CA LEU A 341 7.80 25.88 -8.74
C LEU A 341 8.91 26.20 -7.73
N SER A 342 8.97 25.45 -6.64
CA SER A 342 10.13 25.46 -5.74
C SER A 342 10.57 24.05 -5.39
N SER A 343 11.90 23.88 -5.29
CA SER A 343 12.71 22.69 -5.02
C SER A 343 13.18 21.85 -6.21
N ILE A 344 13.92 22.50 -7.12
CA ILE A 344 15.06 21.85 -7.78
C ILE A 344 16.31 22.21 -6.97
N SER A 345 17.02 21.17 -6.55
CA SER A 345 18.30 21.23 -5.82
C SER A 345 19.33 22.10 -6.55
N ALA A 346 19.97 22.98 -5.79
CA ALA A 346 20.96 23.94 -6.23
C ALA A 346 22.28 23.27 -6.67
N LYS A 347 22.54 23.20 -7.98
CA LYS A 347 23.90 22.96 -8.52
C LYS A 347 24.22 23.68 -9.85
N HIS A 348 23.39 24.61 -10.32
CA HIS A 348 23.65 25.35 -11.57
C HIS A 348 23.82 26.89 -11.41
N ALA A 349 24.10 27.38 -10.21
CA ALA A 349 24.22 28.83 -9.97
C ALA A 349 25.53 29.48 -10.49
N ASN A 350 26.55 28.70 -10.90
CA ASN A 350 27.84 29.28 -11.31
C ASN A 350 28.01 29.51 -12.82
N LEU A 351 27.05 29.13 -13.67
CA LEU A 351 27.13 29.42 -15.11
C LEU A 351 26.38 30.72 -15.52
N LEU A 352 25.48 31.22 -14.67
CA LEU A 352 24.68 32.42 -14.95
C LEU A 352 25.35 33.74 -14.50
N ILE A 353 26.33 33.67 -13.59
CA ILE A 353 27.05 34.87 -13.11
C ILE A 353 28.08 35.38 -14.13
N ILE A 354 28.62 34.51 -14.98
CA ILE A 354 29.59 34.91 -16.02
C ILE A 354 28.90 35.58 -17.22
N VAL A 355 27.64 35.22 -17.52
CA VAL A 355 26.89 35.80 -18.65
C VAL A 355 26.23 37.14 -18.28
N MET A 356 26.00 37.43 -17.00
CA MET A 356 25.43 38.72 -16.56
C MET A 356 26.46 39.85 -16.37
N PHE A 357 27.77 39.56 -16.42
CA PHE A 357 28.82 40.58 -16.26
C PHE A 357 29.28 41.23 -17.58
N ILE A 358 28.85 40.73 -18.75
CA ILE A 358 29.26 41.28 -20.06
C ILE A 358 28.21 42.25 -20.64
N SER A 359 27.01 42.36 -20.06
CA SER A 359 25.92 43.20 -20.58
C SER A 359 25.71 44.54 -19.86
N GLN A 360 26.61 44.95 -18.96
CA GLN A 360 26.52 46.22 -18.21
C GLN A 360 27.73 47.15 -18.39
N SER A 361 28.29 47.20 -19.60
CA SER A 361 29.27 48.23 -19.93
C SER A 361 29.12 48.59 -21.39
N LEU A 362 28.18 49.50 -21.69
CA LEU A 362 28.18 50.41 -22.85
C LEU A 362 26.91 51.27 -22.78
N ASP A 363 26.95 52.25 -21.88
CA ASP A 363 26.07 53.43 -21.92
C ASP A 363 26.65 54.43 -22.92
N PHE A 364 25.91 54.79 -23.96
CA PHE A 364 25.97 56.12 -24.57
C PHE A 364 24.60 56.46 -25.14
N GLY A 365 23.89 57.33 -24.44
CA GLY A 365 22.65 57.93 -24.91
C GLY A 365 22.88 59.19 -25.75
N VAL A 366 21.77 59.61 -26.34
CA VAL A 366 21.44 60.94 -26.92
C VAL A 366 21.86 61.12 -28.39
N TRP A 367 20.86 61.16 -29.29
CA TRP A 367 20.42 62.37 -29.99
C TRP A 367 19.06 62.13 -30.71
N SER A 368 18.07 62.89 -30.23
CA SER A 368 16.88 63.44 -30.91
C SER A 368 16.31 62.77 -32.17
N THR A 369 15.06 62.30 -32.05
CA THR A 369 14.07 62.27 -33.11
C THR A 369 13.30 63.59 -33.15
N GLN A 370 13.45 64.37 -34.23
CA GLN A 370 12.40 65.31 -34.64
C GLN A 370 12.55 65.69 -36.11
N CYS A 371 11.65 65.19 -36.96
CA CYS A 371 11.06 65.95 -38.06
C CYS A 371 9.87 65.23 -38.70
N TYR A 372 8.99 66.06 -39.27
CA TYR A 372 7.55 65.92 -39.44
C TYR A 372 7.03 65.09 -40.63
N LYS A 373 5.74 64.74 -40.51
CA LYS A 373 4.68 64.40 -41.50
C LYS A 373 4.89 64.87 -42.95
N THR A 374 4.51 64.05 -43.96
CA THR A 374 3.25 64.11 -44.75
C THR A 374 3.37 63.38 -46.11
N THR A 375 2.42 62.46 -46.38
CA THR A 375 1.76 62.09 -47.68
C THR A 375 2.54 61.54 -48.90
N PRO A 376 1.85 60.80 -49.81
CA PRO A 376 2.42 59.80 -50.72
C PRO A 376 2.54 60.29 -52.18
N THR A 377 3.47 59.72 -52.96
CA THR A 377 3.32 59.22 -54.35
C THR A 377 4.68 59.02 -55.05
N SER A 378 4.74 57.97 -55.89
CA SER A 378 5.62 57.73 -57.05
C SER A 378 7.15 57.69 -56.89
N SER A 379 7.69 56.50 -57.14
CA SER A 379 8.93 56.13 -57.85
C SER A 379 9.92 57.23 -58.27
N ILE A 380 11.19 57.10 -57.82
CA ILE A 380 12.44 57.04 -58.61
C ILE A 380 13.62 56.70 -57.66
N LEU A 381 14.48 55.76 -58.05
CA LEU A 381 15.77 55.42 -57.41
C LEU A 381 16.87 56.40 -57.86
N HIS A 382 17.77 56.82 -56.96
CA HIS A 382 19.24 56.74 -57.11
C HIS A 382 19.99 57.12 -55.79
N PRO A 383 21.24 56.67 -55.57
CA PRO A 383 21.84 56.41 -54.24
C PRO A 383 22.95 57.40 -53.80
N CYS A 384 23.38 57.32 -52.53
CA CYS A 384 24.59 57.93 -51.96
C CYS A 384 25.11 57.15 -50.72
N PRO A 385 26.37 57.30 -50.28
CA PRO A 385 27.38 56.21 -50.33
C PRO A 385 28.00 55.73 -48.99
N ASN A 386 28.89 54.74 -49.12
CA ASN A 386 29.64 53.91 -48.17
C ASN A 386 30.38 54.55 -46.98
N MET A 387 30.59 53.75 -45.92
CA MET A 387 31.63 53.87 -44.88
C MET A 387 32.55 52.61 -44.84
N PRO A 388 33.79 52.69 -44.30
CA PRO A 388 34.91 51.82 -44.68
C PRO A 388 35.08 50.53 -43.86
N THR A 389 35.63 49.51 -44.51
CA THR A 389 35.69 48.09 -44.12
C THR A 389 36.86 47.68 -43.19
N SER A 390 37.69 48.60 -42.69
CA SER A 390 38.92 48.20 -41.98
C SER A 390 38.74 47.85 -40.50
N ASN A 391 37.68 48.32 -39.84
CA ASN A 391 37.47 48.06 -38.40
C ASN A 391 36.83 46.69 -38.11
N LEU A 392 36.24 46.04 -39.11
CA LEU A 392 35.58 44.74 -38.94
C LEU A 392 36.61 43.58 -38.85
N PHE A 393 37.78 43.75 -39.46
CA PHE A 393 38.78 42.69 -39.58
C PHE A 393 39.57 42.46 -38.29
N ILE A 394 39.86 43.53 -37.54
CA ILE A 394 40.62 43.45 -36.28
C ILE A 394 39.76 42.80 -35.18
N ILE A 395 38.46 43.10 -35.15
CA ILE A 395 37.50 42.51 -34.19
C ILE A 395 37.34 41.00 -34.44
N LEU A 396 37.34 40.58 -35.72
CA LEU A 396 37.23 39.18 -36.12
C LEU A 396 38.47 38.35 -35.69
N LEU A 397 39.67 38.93 -35.80
CA LEU A 397 40.93 38.30 -35.38
C LEU A 397 41.07 38.17 -33.85
N SER A 398 40.55 39.13 -33.09
CA SER A 398 40.49 39.03 -31.62
C SER A 398 39.45 38.00 -31.14
N LEU A 399 38.36 37.78 -31.89
CA LEU A 399 37.36 36.75 -31.55
C LEU A 399 37.85 35.33 -31.87
N LEU A 400 38.61 35.14 -32.95
CA LEU A 400 39.16 33.84 -33.35
C LEU A 400 40.27 33.33 -32.41
N SER A 401 40.97 34.23 -31.70
CA SER A 401 42.01 33.87 -30.72
C SER A 401 41.46 33.48 -29.34
N PHE A 402 40.21 33.87 -29.01
CA PHE A 402 39.52 33.42 -27.80
C PHE A 402 38.84 32.04 -27.98
N LEU A 403 38.60 31.60 -29.21
CA LEU A 403 38.01 30.30 -29.56
C LEU A 403 39.01 29.14 -29.56
N SER A 404 40.31 29.39 -29.37
CA SER A 404 41.37 28.37 -29.39
C SER A 404 41.94 28.02 -28.00
N LEU A 405 41.37 28.55 -26.91
CA LEU A 405 41.69 28.07 -25.56
C LEU A 405 40.94 26.74 -25.34
N PRO A 406 41.64 25.62 -25.06
CA PRO A 406 40.96 24.39 -24.69
C PRO A 406 40.19 24.64 -23.39
N PHE A 407 38.87 24.48 -23.45
CA PHE A 407 38.06 24.40 -22.23
C PHE A 407 38.70 23.36 -21.31
N PRO A 408 38.96 23.66 -20.02
CA PRO A 408 39.40 22.63 -19.09
C PRO A 408 38.32 21.54 -19.12
N SER A 409 38.71 20.34 -19.54
CA SER A 409 37.85 19.18 -19.46
C SER A 409 37.30 19.11 -18.03
N LEU A 410 35.99 18.95 -17.90
CA LEU A 410 35.38 18.65 -16.62
C LEU A 410 36.11 17.40 -16.10
N SER A 411 36.96 17.55 -15.08
CA SER A 411 37.76 16.45 -14.54
C SER A 411 36.81 15.32 -14.16
N GLU A 412 36.88 14.20 -14.87
CA GLU A 412 36.07 13.02 -14.61
C GLU A 412 36.41 12.53 -13.20
N LYS A 413 35.44 12.63 -12.28
CA LYS A 413 35.61 12.26 -10.87
C LYS A 413 35.43 10.77 -10.69
N CYS A 414 34.47 10.18 -11.42
CA CYS A 414 34.18 8.77 -11.36
C CYS A 414 35.41 7.89 -11.64
N HIS A 415 35.60 6.88 -10.80
CA HIS A 415 36.66 5.90 -10.99
C HIS A 415 36.46 5.07 -12.27
N PRO A 416 37.48 4.90 -13.14
CA PRO A 416 37.34 4.22 -14.43
C PRO A 416 36.82 2.78 -14.34
N ASP A 417 37.26 2.02 -13.34
CA ASP A 417 36.81 0.64 -13.15
C ASP A 417 35.34 0.55 -12.76
N ASP A 418 34.85 1.47 -11.94
CA ASP A 418 33.45 1.50 -11.52
C ASP A 418 32.57 1.87 -12.72
N LYS A 419 32.99 2.86 -13.52
CA LYS A 419 32.31 3.21 -14.78
C LYS A 419 32.20 2.01 -15.72
N LYS A 420 33.29 1.26 -15.87
CA LYS A 420 33.32 0.04 -16.71
C LYS A 420 32.40 -1.04 -16.17
N ALA A 421 32.37 -1.25 -14.85
CA ALA A 421 31.46 -2.19 -14.19
C ALA A 421 30.00 -1.81 -14.40
N LEU A 422 29.64 -0.53 -14.21
CA LEU A 422 28.29 -0.01 -14.47
C LEU A 422 27.87 -0.24 -15.93
N LEU A 423 28.73 0.07 -16.90
CA LEU A 423 28.40 -0.18 -18.32
C LEU A 423 28.21 -1.68 -18.63
N LYS A 424 28.96 -2.57 -17.97
CA LYS A 424 28.72 -4.03 -18.05
C LYS A 424 27.37 -4.42 -17.44
N ILE A 425 27.00 -3.86 -16.29
CA ILE A 425 25.69 -4.08 -15.64
C ILE A 425 24.56 -3.63 -16.57
N LYS A 426 24.64 -2.42 -17.14
CA LYS A 426 23.66 -1.90 -18.11
C LYS A 426 23.49 -2.83 -19.31
N LYS A 427 24.60 -3.33 -19.88
CA LYS A 427 24.55 -4.29 -20.98
C LYS A 427 23.91 -5.62 -20.56
N ALA A 428 24.24 -6.13 -19.37
CA ALA A 428 23.71 -7.40 -18.86
C ALA A 428 22.20 -7.33 -18.56
N LEU A 429 21.69 -6.16 -18.18
CA LEU A 429 20.26 -5.89 -17.99
C LEU A 429 19.53 -5.52 -19.29
N ASN A 430 20.15 -5.77 -20.44
CA ASN A 430 19.61 -5.48 -21.77
C ASN A 430 19.36 -3.99 -22.06
N ASN A 431 20.26 -3.11 -21.59
CA ASN A 431 20.23 -1.66 -21.81
C ASN A 431 18.85 -1.02 -21.55
N PRO A 432 18.30 -1.18 -20.34
CA PRO A 432 16.97 -0.69 -20.03
C PRO A 432 16.93 0.84 -20.07
N TYR A 433 15.76 1.41 -20.40
CA TYR A 433 15.57 2.85 -20.57
C TYR A 433 15.87 3.62 -19.27
N GLU A 434 15.64 2.99 -18.13
CA GLU A 434 15.91 3.54 -16.79
C GLU A 434 17.40 3.82 -16.57
N LEU A 435 18.29 3.18 -17.33
CA LEU A 435 19.73 3.41 -17.33
C LEU A 435 20.20 4.30 -18.49
N ILE A 436 19.31 5.08 -19.12
CA ILE A 436 19.65 5.93 -20.27
C ILE A 436 20.71 6.98 -19.93
N SER A 437 20.72 7.49 -18.69
CA SER A 437 21.69 8.48 -18.22
C SER A 437 23.13 7.96 -18.15
N TRP A 438 23.32 6.64 -18.19
CA TRP A 438 24.63 5.98 -18.17
C TRP A 438 25.29 6.09 -19.54
N ASP A 439 25.66 7.31 -19.92
CA ASP A 439 26.37 7.65 -21.15
C ASP A 439 27.88 7.62 -20.87
N PRO A 440 28.67 6.81 -21.60
CA PRO A 440 30.13 6.77 -21.48
C PRO A 440 30.82 8.14 -21.59
N LYS A 441 30.17 9.17 -22.16
CA LYS A 441 30.71 10.53 -22.30
C LYS A 441 30.54 11.40 -21.07
N THR A 442 29.71 11.01 -20.12
CA THR A 442 29.43 11.79 -18.89
C THR A 442 30.07 11.15 -17.66
N ASP A 443 30.20 11.92 -16.58
CA ASP A 443 30.74 11.46 -15.31
C ASP A 443 29.75 10.50 -14.63
N CYS A 444 30.20 9.29 -14.28
CA CYS A 444 29.30 8.29 -13.70
C CYS A 444 28.77 8.65 -12.32
N CYS A 445 29.43 9.58 -11.61
CA CYS A 445 28.92 10.04 -10.32
C CYS A 445 27.69 10.95 -10.42
N GLU A 446 27.32 11.38 -11.63
CA GLU A 446 26.10 12.15 -11.91
C GLU A 446 25.05 11.28 -12.64
N TRP A 447 25.31 10.00 -12.83
CA TRP A 447 24.35 9.09 -13.44
C TRP A 447 23.15 8.85 -12.52
N TYR A 448 21.97 8.69 -13.11
CA TYR A 448 20.77 8.31 -12.37
C TYR A 448 21.01 6.95 -11.68
N VAL A 449 20.39 6.74 -10.52
CA VAL A 449 20.44 5.52 -9.68
C VAL A 449 21.78 5.12 -9.06
N VAL A 450 22.82 5.95 -9.17
CA VAL A 450 24.10 5.71 -8.51
C VAL A 450 24.49 6.85 -7.59
N GLU A 451 25.22 6.53 -6.53
CA GLU A 451 25.86 7.52 -5.66
C GLU A 451 27.34 7.20 -5.50
N CYS A 452 28.18 8.23 -5.64
CA CYS A 452 29.61 8.15 -5.37
C CYS A 452 29.96 8.72 -3.99
N ASP A 453 30.95 8.13 -3.34
CA ASP A 453 31.57 8.73 -2.17
C ASP A 453 32.21 10.08 -2.54
N ARG A 454 32.05 11.07 -1.65
CA ARG A 454 32.45 12.45 -1.93
C ARG A 454 33.96 12.66 -1.94
N ILE A 455 34.72 11.74 -1.32
CA ILE A 455 36.16 11.86 -1.13
C ILE A 455 36.92 10.94 -2.10
N THR A 456 36.53 9.67 -2.13
CA THR A 456 37.19 8.62 -2.93
C THR A 456 36.64 8.53 -4.35
N HIS A 457 35.46 9.13 -4.61
CA HIS A 457 34.76 9.08 -5.89
C HIS A 457 34.49 7.66 -6.41
N ARG A 458 34.41 6.69 -5.49
CA ARG A 458 33.99 5.31 -5.74
C ARG A 458 32.48 5.17 -5.62
N ILE A 459 31.89 4.25 -6.37
CA ILE A 459 30.45 3.97 -6.28
C ILE A 459 30.14 3.27 -4.96
N VAL A 460 29.27 3.89 -4.17
CA VAL A 460 28.83 3.39 -2.85
C VAL A 460 27.37 2.98 -2.83
N GLN A 461 26.55 3.45 -3.77
CA GLN A 461 25.15 3.03 -3.88
C GLN A 461 24.76 2.75 -5.32
N LEU A 462 23.95 1.70 -5.50
CA LEU A 462 23.25 1.38 -6.74
C LEU A 462 21.81 0.97 -6.40
N HIS A 463 20.83 1.78 -6.79
CA HIS A 463 19.42 1.55 -6.48
C HIS A 463 18.52 1.55 -7.72
N LEU A 464 17.98 0.40 -8.11
CA LEU A 464 16.96 0.29 -9.15
C LEU A 464 15.65 -0.14 -8.50
N PHE A 465 14.58 0.61 -8.76
CA PHE A 465 13.26 0.40 -8.16
C PHE A 465 12.16 0.46 -9.22
N ALA A 466 11.17 -0.45 -9.12
CA ALA A 466 9.90 -0.45 -9.86
C ALA A 466 10.04 -0.13 -11.36
N SER A 467 10.93 -0.85 -12.04
CA SER A 467 11.28 -0.66 -13.44
C SER A 467 10.96 -1.90 -14.25
N ASN A 468 10.74 -1.77 -15.56
CA ASN A 468 10.47 -2.94 -16.42
C ASN A 468 11.77 -3.63 -16.88
N VAL A 469 12.72 -3.71 -15.97
CA VAL A 469 13.98 -4.45 -16.15
C VAL A 469 13.65 -5.94 -16.07
N SER A 470 14.44 -6.78 -16.75
CA SER A 470 14.37 -8.24 -16.60
C SER A 470 15.76 -8.83 -16.86
N GLY A 471 15.95 -10.09 -16.45
CA GLY A 471 17.24 -10.78 -16.57
C GLY A 471 17.65 -11.41 -15.24
N GLN A 472 18.95 -11.58 -15.02
CA GLN A 472 19.52 -12.06 -13.76
C GLN A 472 20.30 -10.94 -13.09
N ILE A 473 20.58 -11.06 -11.79
CA ILE A 473 21.52 -10.16 -11.10
C ILE A 473 22.89 -10.29 -11.78
N PRO A 474 23.42 -9.23 -12.42
CA PRO A 474 24.68 -9.35 -13.15
C PRO A 474 25.85 -9.59 -12.22
N ALA A 475 26.70 -10.57 -12.52
CA ALA A 475 27.93 -10.81 -11.75
C ALA A 475 28.87 -9.59 -11.71
N ALA A 476 28.78 -8.71 -12.71
CA ALA A 476 29.50 -7.44 -12.78
C ALA A 476 29.21 -6.48 -11.62
N VAL A 477 28.10 -6.66 -10.88
CA VAL A 477 27.85 -5.92 -9.63
C VAL A 477 28.98 -6.13 -8.62
N SER A 478 29.60 -7.32 -8.60
CA SER A 478 30.76 -7.60 -7.73
C SER A 478 32.05 -6.87 -8.11
N GLU A 479 32.08 -6.17 -9.25
CA GLU A 479 33.18 -5.32 -9.68
C GLU A 479 33.09 -3.90 -9.08
N LEU A 480 32.09 -3.62 -8.24
CA LEU A 480 31.92 -2.38 -7.47
C LEU A 480 32.25 -2.62 -5.98
N PRO A 481 33.53 -2.76 -5.58
CA PRO A 481 33.89 -3.31 -4.27
C PRO A 481 33.56 -2.40 -3.07
N TYR A 482 33.32 -1.11 -3.29
CA TYR A 482 33.00 -0.12 -2.26
C TYR A 482 31.50 0.05 -2.02
N LEU A 483 30.68 -0.76 -2.67
CA LEU A 483 29.23 -0.64 -2.62
C LEU A 483 28.72 -0.95 -1.21
N GLU A 484 28.04 0.03 -0.61
CA GLU A 484 27.42 -0.05 0.71
C GLU A 484 25.92 -0.36 0.62
N LEU A 485 25.26 0.08 -0.45
CA LEU A 485 23.83 -0.16 -0.70
C LEU A 485 23.61 -0.72 -2.10
N LEU A 486 23.05 -1.94 -2.15
CA LEU A 486 22.50 -2.55 -3.36
C LEU A 486 21.00 -2.72 -3.18
N MET A 487 20.21 -2.03 -4.00
CA MET A 487 18.76 -2.18 -4.02
C MET A 487 18.30 -2.48 -5.43
N PHE A 488 17.80 -3.69 -5.67
CA PHE A 488 17.14 -4.12 -6.90
C PHE A 488 15.72 -4.54 -6.57
N HIS A 489 14.84 -3.58 -6.33
CA HIS A 489 13.47 -3.83 -5.89
C HIS A 489 12.50 -3.76 -7.07
N LYS A 490 11.66 -4.79 -7.25
CA LYS A 490 10.58 -4.77 -8.28
C LYS A 490 11.11 -4.57 -9.71
N LEU A 491 12.02 -5.46 -10.13
CA LEU A 491 12.76 -5.41 -11.41
C LEU A 491 12.64 -6.71 -12.25
N ASN A 492 11.59 -7.51 -12.04
CA ASN A 492 11.35 -8.82 -12.67
C ASN A 492 12.62 -9.71 -12.82
N LEU A 493 13.57 -9.61 -11.88
CA LEU A 493 14.83 -10.36 -11.94
C LEU A 493 14.59 -11.83 -11.65
N THR A 494 15.33 -12.71 -12.31
CA THR A 494 15.22 -14.17 -12.25
C THR A 494 16.57 -14.79 -11.88
N GLY A 495 16.62 -16.12 -11.73
CA GLY A 495 17.83 -16.85 -11.35
C GLY A 495 18.12 -16.77 -9.86
N SER A 496 19.36 -17.09 -9.46
CA SER A 496 19.80 -17.07 -8.07
C SER A 496 20.68 -15.85 -7.77
N ILE A 497 20.91 -15.57 -6.49
CA ILE A 497 21.90 -14.57 -6.08
C ILE A 497 23.30 -15.13 -6.39
N PRO A 498 24.15 -14.41 -7.15
CA PRO A 498 25.45 -14.93 -7.56
C PRO A 498 26.43 -14.98 -6.37
N PRO A 499 27.26 -16.04 -6.24
CA PRO A 499 28.27 -16.15 -5.16
C PRO A 499 29.28 -15.00 -5.14
N SER A 500 29.51 -14.35 -6.28
CA SER A 500 30.40 -13.20 -6.40
C SER A 500 29.96 -12.00 -5.56
N ILE A 501 28.70 -11.95 -5.09
CA ILE A 501 28.22 -10.89 -4.20
C ILE A 501 29.02 -10.79 -2.91
N THR A 502 29.66 -11.89 -2.47
CA THR A 502 30.54 -11.94 -1.29
C THR A 502 31.77 -11.04 -1.38
N LYS A 503 32.14 -10.59 -2.59
CA LYS A 503 33.21 -9.61 -2.80
C LYS A 503 32.85 -8.20 -2.32
N LEU A 504 31.56 -7.90 -2.14
CA LEU A 504 31.06 -6.60 -1.67
C LEU A 504 31.21 -6.48 -0.16
N THR A 505 32.44 -6.50 0.34
CA THR A 505 32.73 -6.56 1.79
C THR A 505 32.28 -5.32 2.57
N HIS A 506 32.01 -4.20 1.88
CA HIS A 506 31.47 -2.97 2.46
C HIS A 506 29.93 -2.91 2.49
N LEU A 507 29.24 -3.92 1.97
CA LEU A 507 27.78 -3.90 1.83
C LEU A 507 27.10 -3.88 3.21
N LYS A 508 26.24 -2.88 3.42
CA LYS A 508 25.42 -2.68 4.62
C LYS A 508 23.95 -2.94 4.35
N PHE A 509 23.50 -2.70 3.13
CA PHE A 509 22.10 -2.84 2.73
C PHE A 509 22.01 -3.66 1.45
N LEU A 510 21.36 -4.82 1.52
CA LEU A 510 21.06 -5.66 0.37
C LEU A 510 19.56 -5.90 0.29
N ASP A 511 18.92 -5.27 -0.70
CA ASP A 511 17.51 -5.47 -1.03
C ASP A 511 17.40 -5.97 -2.47
N VAL A 512 16.87 -7.19 -2.62
CA VAL A 512 16.52 -7.77 -3.92
C VAL A 512 15.07 -8.26 -3.92
N SER A 513 14.23 -7.61 -3.13
CA SER A 513 12.83 -7.97 -2.90
C SER A 513 11.95 -7.70 -4.12
N TRP A 514 10.76 -8.32 -4.13
CA TRP A 514 9.76 -8.16 -5.19
C TRP A 514 10.29 -8.52 -6.59
N ASN A 515 11.03 -9.62 -6.69
CA ASN A 515 11.50 -10.16 -7.97
C ASN A 515 11.00 -11.60 -8.17
N HIS A 516 11.58 -12.29 -9.14
CA HIS A 516 11.34 -13.70 -9.44
C HIS A 516 12.61 -14.53 -9.19
N LEU A 517 13.44 -14.13 -8.20
CA LEU A 517 14.64 -14.86 -7.83
C LEU A 517 14.25 -16.21 -7.23
N SER A 518 15.02 -17.25 -7.54
CA SER A 518 14.68 -18.64 -7.22
C SER A 518 15.91 -19.45 -6.82
N GLY A 519 15.65 -20.68 -6.36
CA GLY A 519 16.67 -21.55 -5.75
C GLY A 519 16.75 -21.36 -4.23
N PRO A 520 17.74 -21.98 -3.55
CA PRO A 520 17.89 -21.85 -2.11
C PRO A 520 18.40 -20.47 -1.70
N VAL A 521 18.02 -20.03 -0.49
CA VAL A 521 18.69 -18.88 0.16
C VAL A 521 20.18 -19.23 0.32
N PRO A 522 21.12 -18.45 -0.23
CA PRO A 522 22.50 -18.89 -0.25
C PRO A 522 23.20 -18.72 1.11
N PRO A 523 23.86 -19.78 1.64
CA PRO A 523 24.52 -19.72 2.94
C PRO A 523 25.72 -18.75 2.98
N PHE A 524 26.34 -18.48 1.82
CA PHE A 524 27.49 -17.58 1.70
C PHE A 524 27.16 -16.11 1.99
N LEU A 525 25.87 -15.72 2.01
CA LEU A 525 25.48 -14.35 2.35
C LEU A 525 26.00 -13.93 3.74
N SER A 526 26.11 -14.90 4.65
CA SER A 526 26.69 -14.73 6.00
C SER A 526 28.13 -14.21 6.01
N GLN A 527 28.85 -14.26 4.88
CA GLN A 527 30.21 -13.71 4.76
C GLN A 527 30.22 -12.18 4.68
N LEU A 528 29.09 -11.55 4.36
CA LEU A 528 28.92 -10.10 4.30
C LEU A 528 28.73 -9.54 5.72
N LYS A 529 29.81 -9.51 6.51
CA LYS A 529 29.78 -9.20 7.96
C LYS A 529 29.30 -7.79 8.31
N ASN A 530 29.29 -6.87 7.33
CA ASN A 530 28.83 -5.49 7.52
C ASN A 530 27.34 -5.28 7.21
N LEU A 531 26.61 -6.32 6.78
CA LEU A 531 25.19 -6.20 6.51
C LEU A 531 24.40 -5.83 7.77
N THR A 532 23.56 -4.82 7.60
CA THR A 532 22.60 -4.29 8.58
C THR A 532 21.17 -4.60 8.18
N LEU A 533 20.89 -4.74 6.89
CA LEU A 533 19.60 -5.18 6.36
C LEU A 533 19.81 -6.16 5.21
N LEU A 534 19.09 -7.28 5.28
CA LEU A 534 18.98 -8.27 4.22
C LEU A 534 17.51 -8.47 3.88
N ASP A 535 17.10 -8.03 2.70
CA ASP A 535 15.73 -8.19 2.20
C ASP A 535 15.69 -9.04 0.93
N LEU A 536 15.18 -10.27 1.10
CA LEU A 536 14.94 -11.26 0.06
C LEU A 536 13.43 -11.55 -0.11
N SER A 537 12.57 -10.70 0.45
CA SER A 537 11.12 -10.92 0.49
C SER A 537 10.47 -10.89 -0.90
N PHE A 538 9.26 -11.42 -1.03
CA PHE A 538 8.48 -11.42 -2.28
C PHE A 538 9.29 -11.95 -3.47
N ASN A 539 9.83 -13.16 -3.34
CA ASN A 539 10.57 -13.87 -4.37
C ASN A 539 10.09 -15.33 -4.47
N ASN A 540 10.82 -16.16 -5.20
CA ASN A 540 10.56 -17.58 -5.40
C ASN A 540 11.66 -18.46 -4.75
N PHE A 541 12.29 -18.02 -3.65
CA PHE A 541 13.29 -18.83 -2.95
C PHE A 541 12.65 -20.10 -2.36
N THR A 542 13.36 -21.21 -2.43
CA THR A 542 12.91 -22.55 -1.99
C THR A 542 13.90 -23.20 -1.02
N GLY A 543 13.55 -24.37 -0.48
CA GLY A 543 14.42 -25.09 0.45
C GLY A 543 14.42 -24.50 1.87
N SER A 544 15.36 -24.94 2.70
CA SER A 544 15.44 -24.55 4.11
C SER A 544 16.16 -23.23 4.32
N ILE A 545 15.80 -22.53 5.41
CA ILE A 545 16.56 -21.37 5.90
C ILE A 545 17.96 -21.84 6.31
N PRO A 546 19.05 -21.25 5.78
CA PRO A 546 20.41 -21.64 6.16
C PRO A 546 20.75 -21.27 7.60
N SER A 547 21.38 -22.19 8.32
CA SER A 547 21.84 -21.94 9.70
C SER A 547 22.90 -20.83 9.79
N SER A 548 23.70 -20.65 8.75
CA SER A 548 24.76 -19.63 8.66
C SER A 548 24.23 -18.19 8.71
N LEU A 549 22.94 -17.95 8.50
CA LEU A 549 22.37 -16.60 8.68
C LEU A 549 22.52 -16.10 10.12
N SER A 550 22.69 -16.99 11.10
CA SER A 550 23.00 -16.62 12.49
C SER A 550 24.40 -16.01 12.70
N GLU A 551 25.29 -16.10 11.71
CA GLU A 551 26.67 -15.63 11.79
C GLU A 551 26.84 -14.15 11.42
N PHE A 552 25.77 -13.45 11.04
CA PHE A 552 25.80 -12.01 10.85
C PHE A 552 26.06 -11.29 12.17
N GLN A 553 26.92 -10.27 12.13
CA GLN A 553 27.35 -9.54 13.34
C GLN A 553 26.54 -8.25 13.57
N ASN A 554 26.05 -7.63 12.50
CA ASN A 554 25.47 -6.28 12.56
C ASN A 554 24.04 -6.22 11.99
N LEU A 555 23.39 -7.37 11.78
CA LEU A 555 22.09 -7.42 11.11
C LEU A 555 21.01 -6.89 12.06
N GLY A 556 20.30 -5.87 11.63
CA GLY A 556 19.13 -5.30 12.31
C GLY A 556 17.81 -5.87 11.81
N ALA A 557 17.73 -6.29 10.55
CA ALA A 557 16.51 -6.89 9.98
C ALA A 557 16.82 -7.97 8.94
N LEU A 558 16.07 -9.06 9.01
CA LEU A 558 16.10 -10.18 8.06
C LEU A 558 14.70 -10.43 7.49
N HIS A 559 14.51 -10.12 6.21
CA HIS A 559 13.27 -10.36 5.49
C HIS A 559 13.41 -11.54 4.53
N LEU A 560 12.68 -12.62 4.84
CA LEU A 560 12.53 -13.82 4.02
C LEU A 560 11.06 -14.13 3.72
N ASP A 561 10.16 -13.21 4.05
CA ASP A 561 8.72 -13.39 3.88
C ASP A 561 8.31 -13.51 2.40
N ARG A 562 7.17 -14.16 2.17
CA ARG A 562 6.57 -14.36 0.84
C ARG A 562 7.52 -15.00 -0.16
N ASN A 563 8.05 -16.14 0.24
CA ASN A 563 8.83 -17.04 -0.58
C ASN A 563 8.18 -18.44 -0.58
N SER A 564 8.90 -19.45 -1.04
CA SER A 564 8.49 -20.86 -1.00
C SER A 564 9.41 -21.70 -0.10
N LEU A 565 9.88 -21.12 1.00
CA LEU A 565 10.80 -21.77 1.95
C LEU A 565 10.09 -22.90 2.70
N THR A 566 10.79 -23.99 2.92
CA THR A 566 10.31 -25.23 3.56
C THR A 566 11.23 -25.67 4.70
N GLY A 567 10.86 -26.71 5.43
CA GLY A 567 11.64 -27.20 6.57
C GLY A 567 11.43 -26.36 7.83
N ASN A 568 12.29 -26.56 8.82
CA ASN A 568 12.15 -25.94 10.14
C ASN A 568 12.91 -24.61 10.22
N ILE A 569 12.49 -23.75 11.15
CA ILE A 569 13.30 -22.61 11.59
C ILE A 569 14.56 -23.18 12.27
N PRO A 570 15.79 -22.84 11.83
CA PRO A 570 17.01 -23.41 12.41
C PRO A 570 17.23 -22.97 13.87
N GLU A 571 17.66 -23.89 14.73
CA GLU A 571 17.99 -23.59 16.14
C GLU A 571 19.09 -22.52 16.26
N SER A 572 19.98 -22.44 15.28
CA SER A 572 21.05 -21.45 15.23
C SER A 572 20.55 -20.01 15.18
N LEU A 573 19.33 -19.74 14.70
CA LEU A 573 18.76 -18.39 14.72
C LEU A 573 18.48 -17.88 16.15
N GLY A 574 18.43 -18.76 17.15
CA GLY A 574 18.44 -18.36 18.56
C GLY A 574 19.83 -18.03 19.11
N ARG A 575 20.87 -18.06 18.28
CA ARG A 575 22.28 -17.87 18.67
C ARG A 575 22.98 -16.84 17.78
N PHE A 576 22.28 -15.78 17.38
CA PHE A 576 22.91 -14.65 16.70
C PHE A 576 24.11 -14.15 17.52
N THR A 577 25.24 -14.01 16.85
CA THR A 577 26.52 -13.70 17.53
C THR A 577 26.75 -12.20 17.75
N GLY A 578 25.99 -11.35 17.06
CA GLY A 578 26.05 -9.90 17.20
C GLY A 578 24.68 -9.29 17.53
N GLN A 579 24.28 -8.24 16.81
CA GLN A 579 22.95 -7.65 16.98
C GLN A 579 21.84 -8.68 16.68
N VAL A 580 20.78 -8.69 17.48
CA VAL A 580 19.59 -9.51 17.25
C VAL A 580 18.73 -8.83 16.18
N PRO A 581 18.54 -9.43 14.99
CA PRO A 581 17.71 -8.84 13.95
C PRO A 581 16.23 -9.09 14.19
N ASP A 582 15.39 -8.17 13.72
CA ASP A 582 13.97 -8.44 13.50
C ASP A 582 13.81 -9.50 12.40
N LEU A 583 12.89 -10.44 12.61
CA LEU A 583 12.73 -11.61 11.75
C LEU A 583 11.35 -11.64 11.08
N TYR A 584 11.36 -11.56 9.75
CA TYR A 584 10.15 -11.66 8.93
C TYR A 584 10.23 -12.92 8.06
N LEU A 585 9.46 -13.94 8.42
CA LEU A 585 9.44 -15.26 7.78
C LEU A 585 8.05 -15.62 7.23
N SER A 586 7.13 -14.66 7.21
CA SER A 586 5.72 -14.92 6.92
C SER A 586 5.46 -15.40 5.49
N HIS A 587 4.29 -15.99 5.25
CA HIS A 587 3.88 -16.46 3.93
C HIS A 587 4.90 -17.41 3.27
N ASN A 588 5.35 -18.41 4.02
CA ASN A 588 6.20 -19.49 3.53
C ASN A 588 5.52 -20.85 3.80
N GLN A 589 6.28 -21.95 3.73
CA GLN A 589 5.82 -23.31 4.00
C GLN A 589 6.61 -23.94 5.15
N LEU A 590 7.09 -23.13 6.09
CA LEU A 590 7.91 -23.57 7.23
C LEU A 590 7.10 -24.47 8.15
N THR A 591 7.71 -25.55 8.63
CA THR A 591 7.11 -26.60 9.46
C THR A 591 7.84 -26.76 10.79
N GLY A 592 7.29 -27.60 11.68
CA GLY A 592 7.93 -27.92 12.95
C GLY A 592 7.69 -26.84 14.01
N GLU A 593 8.40 -26.97 15.13
CA GLU A 593 8.28 -26.05 16.26
C GLU A 593 9.17 -24.81 16.07
N VAL A 594 8.77 -23.70 16.68
CA VAL A 594 9.64 -22.55 16.86
C VAL A 594 10.78 -22.95 17.82
N PRO A 595 12.07 -22.79 17.47
CA PRO A 595 13.16 -23.18 18.35
C PRO A 595 13.14 -22.42 19.67
N ARG A 596 13.25 -23.16 20.79
CA ARG A 596 13.31 -22.56 22.14
C ARG A 596 14.47 -21.59 22.32
N SER A 597 15.56 -21.77 21.58
CA SER A 597 16.71 -20.86 21.59
C SER A 597 16.33 -19.44 21.17
N LEU A 598 15.25 -19.23 20.40
CA LEU A 598 14.75 -17.87 20.13
C LEU A 598 14.25 -17.18 21.41
N GLY A 599 13.78 -17.95 22.39
CA GLY A 599 13.42 -17.45 23.72
C GLY A 599 14.61 -16.93 24.53
N ASP A 600 15.86 -17.19 24.13
CA ASP A 600 17.04 -16.65 24.82
C ASP A 600 17.38 -15.23 24.35
N LEU A 601 16.78 -14.78 23.25
CA LEU A 601 17.03 -13.48 22.63
C LEU A 601 15.91 -12.47 22.93
N ASN A 602 16.22 -11.19 22.72
CA ASN A 602 15.30 -10.07 22.84
C ASN A 602 15.10 -9.42 21.46
N PHE A 603 13.98 -9.77 20.82
CA PHE A 603 13.57 -9.22 19.52
C PHE A 603 12.79 -7.93 19.71
N THR A 604 12.74 -7.08 18.66
CA THR A 604 11.79 -5.96 18.59
C THR A 604 10.53 -6.39 17.84
N ALA A 605 10.69 -7.09 16.72
CA ALA A 605 9.60 -7.59 15.90
C ALA A 605 9.85 -9.03 15.40
N LEU A 606 8.79 -9.84 15.43
CA LEU A 606 8.73 -11.16 14.81
C LEU A 606 7.45 -11.29 13.99
N ASP A 607 7.57 -11.66 12.72
CA ASP A 607 6.43 -12.06 11.88
C ASP A 607 6.68 -13.43 11.25
N PHE A 608 6.06 -14.46 11.83
CA PHE A 608 6.10 -15.84 11.35
C PHE A 608 4.75 -16.30 10.78
N SER A 609 3.86 -15.36 10.49
CA SER A 609 2.50 -15.66 10.07
C SER A 609 2.40 -16.47 8.78
N ARG A 610 1.29 -17.18 8.57
CA ARG A 610 0.98 -17.92 7.33
C ARG A 610 2.08 -18.93 6.97
N ASN A 611 2.41 -19.76 7.93
CA ASN A 611 3.29 -20.91 7.76
C ASN A 611 2.56 -22.18 8.24
N LYS A 612 3.31 -23.25 8.49
CA LYS A 612 2.85 -24.52 9.05
C LYS A 612 3.52 -24.82 10.40
N LEU A 613 3.82 -23.78 11.18
CA LEU A 613 4.48 -23.91 12.48
C LEU A 613 3.52 -24.52 13.51
N GLN A 614 4.06 -25.29 14.44
CA GLN A 614 3.32 -25.99 15.49
C GLN A 614 3.99 -25.81 16.85
N GLY A 615 3.35 -26.32 17.90
CA GLY A 615 3.91 -26.32 19.25
C GLY A 615 3.71 -25.00 20.00
N ASP A 616 4.52 -24.83 21.03
CA ASP A 616 4.46 -23.72 21.97
C ASP A 616 5.39 -22.57 21.56
N ILE A 617 4.96 -21.34 21.81
CA ILE A 617 5.76 -20.11 21.63
C ILE A 617 5.75 -19.21 22.87
N SER A 618 5.23 -19.69 24.00
CA SER A 618 5.14 -18.94 25.26
C SER A 618 6.49 -18.38 25.71
N PHE A 619 7.58 -19.10 25.43
CA PHE A 619 8.96 -18.69 25.73
C PHE A 619 9.45 -17.46 24.95
N LEU A 620 8.74 -17.01 23.91
CA LEU A 620 9.05 -15.76 23.21
C LEU A 620 8.60 -14.54 24.02
N PHE A 621 7.73 -14.73 25.00
CA PHE A 621 7.17 -13.69 25.85
C PHE A 621 7.77 -13.75 27.26
N GLY A 622 7.47 -12.72 28.06
CA GLY A 622 7.95 -12.55 29.43
C GLY A 622 8.13 -11.08 29.78
N THR A 623 7.97 -10.71 31.04
CA THR A 623 8.11 -9.32 31.52
C THR A 623 9.52 -8.74 31.32
N ASN A 624 10.54 -9.59 31.15
CA ASN A 624 11.92 -9.20 30.86
C ASN A 624 12.24 -9.05 29.36
N LYS A 625 11.25 -9.27 28.48
CA LYS A 625 11.41 -9.16 27.03
C LYS A 625 11.20 -7.71 26.55
N THR A 626 11.65 -7.42 25.34
CA THR A 626 11.55 -6.09 24.71
C THR A 626 10.71 -6.09 23.43
N ILE A 627 10.04 -7.21 23.13
CA ILE A 627 9.31 -7.39 21.88
C ILE A 627 8.09 -6.46 21.83
N GLN A 628 7.88 -5.84 20.66
CA GLN A 628 6.84 -4.85 20.41
C GLN A 628 5.78 -5.36 19.45
N ILE A 629 6.20 -6.14 18.45
CA ILE A 629 5.33 -6.64 17.38
C ILE A 629 5.51 -8.15 17.26
N VAL A 630 4.41 -8.88 17.40
CA VAL A 630 4.36 -10.33 17.17
C VAL A 630 3.18 -10.66 16.27
N ASP A 631 3.47 -11.17 15.08
CA ASP A 631 2.47 -11.81 14.22
C ASP A 631 2.86 -13.26 13.98
N VAL A 632 2.06 -14.17 14.50
CA VAL A 632 2.19 -15.62 14.30
C VAL A 632 0.89 -16.22 13.77
N SER A 633 0.03 -15.36 13.19
CA SER A 633 -1.28 -15.75 12.71
C SER A 633 -1.22 -16.81 11.62
N ARG A 634 -2.29 -17.59 11.46
CA ARG A 634 -2.43 -18.62 10.41
C ARG A 634 -1.30 -19.65 10.43
N ASN A 635 -1.09 -20.25 11.60
CA ASN A 635 -0.21 -21.39 11.83
C ASN A 635 -1.01 -22.54 12.48
N MET A 636 -0.33 -23.49 13.12
CA MET A 636 -0.92 -24.59 13.88
C MET A 636 -0.41 -24.61 15.33
N LEU A 637 -0.12 -23.43 15.88
CA LEU A 637 0.42 -23.28 17.24
C LEU A 637 -0.60 -23.74 18.29
N GLU A 638 -0.13 -24.44 19.32
CA GLU A 638 -0.95 -25.05 20.36
C GLU A 638 -0.25 -24.92 21.72
N PHE A 639 -0.71 -23.96 22.53
CA PHE A 639 -0.25 -23.73 23.89
C PHE A 639 -1.37 -23.08 24.73
N ASP A 640 -1.17 -23.01 26.05
CA ASP A 640 -2.10 -22.38 27.00
C ASP A 640 -1.70 -20.91 27.21
N LEU A 641 -2.54 -19.99 26.74
CA LEU A 641 -2.29 -18.55 26.82
C LEU A 641 -2.46 -18.00 28.25
N SER A 642 -3.17 -18.71 29.13
CA SER A 642 -3.60 -18.20 30.45
C SER A 642 -2.43 -17.86 31.38
N LYS A 643 -1.26 -18.47 31.16
CA LYS A 643 -0.06 -18.33 32.01
C LYS A 643 1.04 -17.50 31.37
N VAL A 644 0.79 -16.94 30.19
CA VAL A 644 1.80 -16.16 29.47
C VAL A 644 1.83 -14.76 30.05
N GLU A 645 3.01 -14.35 30.49
CA GLU A 645 3.30 -12.96 30.84
C GLU A 645 3.84 -12.23 29.62
N PHE A 646 3.43 -10.98 29.44
CA PHE A 646 3.82 -10.16 28.31
C PHE A 646 4.67 -8.97 28.77
N PRO A 647 5.62 -8.50 27.95
CA PRO A 647 6.41 -7.32 28.28
C PRO A 647 5.58 -6.04 28.08
N ASP A 648 5.88 -5.01 28.88
CA ASP A 648 5.23 -3.69 28.80
C ASP A 648 5.44 -3.00 27.44
N SER A 649 6.46 -3.42 26.68
CA SER A 649 6.77 -2.90 25.35
C SER A 649 5.84 -3.42 24.25
N LEU A 650 5.03 -4.44 24.50
CA LEU A 650 4.22 -5.09 23.47
C LEU A 650 3.07 -4.17 23.02
N THR A 651 3.04 -3.81 21.74
CA THR A 651 2.04 -2.93 21.15
C THR A 651 1.18 -3.60 20.09
N SER A 652 1.66 -4.68 19.45
CA SER A 652 0.94 -5.40 18.40
C SER A 652 1.05 -6.91 18.59
N LEU A 653 -0.09 -7.59 18.69
CA LEU A 653 -0.17 -9.04 18.87
C LEU A 653 -1.23 -9.65 17.96
N ASP A 654 -0.80 -10.41 16.95
CA ASP A 654 -1.69 -11.21 16.11
C ASP A 654 -1.41 -12.72 16.28
N LEU A 655 -2.38 -13.40 16.89
CA LEU A 655 -2.39 -14.84 17.14
C LEU A 655 -3.47 -15.56 16.32
N ASN A 656 -4.16 -14.87 15.41
CA ASN A 656 -5.38 -15.39 14.79
C ASN A 656 -5.15 -16.69 14.00
N HIS A 657 -6.19 -17.52 13.83
CA HIS A 657 -6.11 -18.78 13.07
C HIS A 657 -4.98 -19.71 13.56
N ASN A 658 -5.03 -20.08 14.83
CA ASN A 658 -4.15 -21.09 15.44
C ASN A 658 -4.99 -22.12 16.23
N ARG A 659 -4.36 -22.89 17.12
CA ARG A 659 -5.02 -23.87 18.01
C ARG A 659 -4.80 -23.53 19.47
N ILE A 660 -4.55 -22.25 19.79
CA ILE A 660 -4.21 -21.78 21.13
C ILE A 660 -5.39 -21.97 22.07
N THR A 661 -5.11 -22.43 23.29
CA THR A 661 -6.09 -22.76 24.32
C THR A 661 -5.93 -21.86 25.55
N GLY A 662 -6.81 -22.03 26.54
CA GLY A 662 -6.77 -21.23 27.77
C GLY A 662 -7.60 -19.96 27.66
N SER A 663 -7.32 -19.02 28.55
CA SER A 663 -7.97 -17.70 28.65
C SER A 663 -7.00 -16.58 28.30
N LEU A 664 -7.53 -15.38 28.04
CA LEU A 664 -6.69 -14.19 27.94
C LEU A 664 -6.18 -13.82 29.34
N PRO A 665 -4.85 -13.68 29.55
CA PRO A 665 -4.31 -13.34 30.86
C PRO A 665 -4.60 -11.88 31.22
N GLU A 666 -4.91 -11.63 32.49
CA GLU A 666 -5.15 -10.28 33.07
C GLU A 666 -4.01 -9.29 32.81
N GLY A 667 -2.78 -9.78 32.63
CA GLY A 667 -1.62 -8.94 32.32
C GLY A 667 -1.80 -8.09 31.05
N LEU A 668 -2.62 -8.53 30.09
CA LEU A 668 -2.90 -7.82 28.84
C LEU A 668 -3.59 -6.46 29.06
N VAL A 669 -4.34 -6.30 30.16
CA VAL A 669 -5.07 -5.06 30.51
C VAL A 669 -4.14 -3.86 30.67
N LYS A 670 -2.88 -4.09 31.09
CA LYS A 670 -1.92 -3.02 31.36
C LYS A 670 -1.16 -2.54 30.13
N LEU A 671 -1.28 -3.28 29.02
CA LEU A 671 -0.51 -3.02 27.81
C LEU A 671 -1.17 -1.95 26.95
N ASN A 672 -0.33 -1.14 26.30
CA ASN A 672 -0.77 -0.09 25.38
C ASN A 672 -0.86 -0.66 23.95
N PHE A 673 -1.87 -1.50 23.71
CA PHE A 673 -2.05 -2.14 22.41
C PHE A 673 -2.51 -1.14 21.34
N GLN A 674 -1.82 -1.17 20.20
CA GLN A 674 -2.26 -0.57 18.94
C GLN A 674 -3.03 -1.58 18.09
N TYR A 675 -2.72 -2.87 18.22
CA TYR A 675 -3.36 -3.94 17.48
C TYR A 675 -3.42 -5.23 18.30
N LEU A 676 -4.59 -5.87 18.32
CA LEU A 676 -4.79 -7.18 18.92
C LEU A 676 -5.74 -8.00 18.05
N ASN A 677 -5.35 -9.24 17.77
CA ASN A 677 -6.24 -10.22 17.14
C ASN A 677 -5.93 -11.64 17.64
N VAL A 678 -6.91 -12.25 18.30
CA VAL A 678 -6.83 -13.62 18.86
C VAL A 678 -7.94 -14.52 18.32
N SER A 679 -8.63 -14.09 17.26
CA SER A 679 -9.75 -14.81 16.64
C SER A 679 -9.34 -16.16 16.06
N TYR A 680 -10.32 -17.05 15.84
CA TYR A 680 -10.07 -18.40 15.27
C TYR A 680 -9.04 -19.21 16.06
N ASN A 681 -9.22 -19.26 17.38
CA ASN A 681 -8.44 -20.10 18.29
C ASN A 681 -9.40 -21.00 19.11
N ARG A 682 -8.91 -21.55 20.22
CA ARG A 682 -9.68 -22.36 21.17
C ARG A 682 -9.68 -21.73 22.57
N LEU A 683 -9.64 -20.40 22.62
CA LEU A 683 -9.68 -19.65 23.88
C LEU A 683 -11.06 -19.77 24.55
N CYS A 684 -11.10 -19.66 25.88
CA CYS A 684 -12.28 -19.77 26.74
C CYS A 684 -12.23 -18.73 27.87
N GLY A 685 -13.36 -18.53 28.56
CA GLY A 685 -13.47 -17.59 29.67
C GLY A 685 -13.72 -16.14 29.25
N GLU A 686 -13.75 -15.25 30.25
CA GLU A 686 -14.05 -13.84 30.05
C GLU A 686 -12.88 -13.09 29.42
N ILE A 687 -13.18 -12.05 28.64
CA ILE A 687 -12.16 -11.09 28.19
C ILE A 687 -11.87 -10.16 29.38
N PRO A 688 -10.61 -10.06 29.86
CA PRO A 688 -10.25 -9.19 30.98
C PRO A 688 -10.72 -7.76 30.77
N ALA A 689 -11.39 -7.20 31.78
CA ALA A 689 -11.93 -5.85 31.72
C ALA A 689 -10.85 -4.80 32.03
N GLY A 690 -10.58 -3.91 31.08
CA GLY A 690 -9.68 -2.77 31.24
C GLY A 690 -8.68 -2.61 30.09
N GLY A 691 -7.96 -1.48 30.14
CA GLY A 691 -7.00 -1.12 29.10
C GLY A 691 -7.69 -0.89 27.75
N GLU A 692 -7.00 -1.30 26.68
CA GLU A 692 -7.51 -1.22 25.31
C GLU A 692 -8.32 -2.45 24.89
N LEU A 693 -8.48 -3.48 25.73
CA LEU A 693 -9.11 -4.74 25.32
C LEU A 693 -10.57 -4.54 24.86
N GLN A 694 -11.32 -3.64 25.48
CA GLN A 694 -12.70 -3.33 25.08
C GLN A 694 -12.80 -2.33 23.92
N SER A 695 -11.69 -1.70 23.50
CA SER A 695 -11.69 -0.78 22.35
C SER A 695 -11.59 -1.53 21.01
N PHE A 696 -11.09 -2.77 21.03
CA PHE A 696 -11.03 -3.63 19.85
C PHE A 696 -12.40 -4.20 19.46
N ASP A 697 -12.63 -4.30 18.15
CA ASP A 697 -13.87 -4.86 17.59
C ASP A 697 -14.04 -6.35 17.92
N TYR A 698 -15.28 -6.84 17.92
CA TYR A 698 -15.59 -8.24 18.23
C TYR A 698 -14.83 -9.23 17.32
N THR A 699 -14.47 -8.79 16.11
CA THR A 699 -13.67 -9.55 15.14
C THR A 699 -12.25 -9.86 15.61
N SER A 700 -11.72 -9.14 16.60
CA SER A 700 -10.45 -9.50 17.25
C SER A 700 -10.58 -10.74 18.13
N TYR A 701 -11.79 -11.15 18.51
CA TYR A 701 -12.05 -12.19 19.52
C TYR A 701 -12.88 -13.37 19.00
N PHE A 702 -13.65 -13.17 17.93
CA PHE A 702 -14.62 -14.15 17.44
C PHE A 702 -14.02 -15.50 17.00
N HIS A 703 -14.87 -16.52 16.90
CA HIS A 703 -14.49 -17.90 16.57
C HIS A 703 -13.46 -18.55 17.51
N ASN A 704 -13.54 -18.20 18.79
CA ASN A 704 -12.98 -18.97 19.89
C ASN A 704 -14.01 -19.98 20.44
N ARG A 705 -13.73 -20.65 21.57
CA ARG A 705 -14.41 -21.88 21.99
C ARG A 705 -15.84 -21.64 22.52
N ARG A 706 -16.83 -21.49 21.62
CA ARG A 706 -18.27 -21.28 21.91
C ARG A 706 -18.53 -20.10 22.87
N GLY A 707 -18.19 -18.90 22.42
CA GLY A 707 -18.76 -17.64 22.94
C GLY A 707 -19.97 -17.23 22.10
N ASP A 708 -21.01 -16.72 22.74
CA ASP A 708 -22.19 -16.16 22.06
C ASP A 708 -21.72 -14.96 21.20
N PRO A 709 -22.24 -14.73 19.97
CA PRO A 709 -21.82 -13.61 19.12
C PRO A 709 -22.10 -12.22 19.72
N PHE A 710 -22.81 -12.16 20.85
CA PHE A 710 -23.25 -10.95 21.54
C PHE A 710 -22.72 -10.83 22.98
N SER A 711 -21.79 -11.69 23.43
CA SER A 711 -21.17 -11.59 24.76
C SER A 711 -19.67 -11.29 24.68
N PHE A 712 -19.16 -10.41 25.56
CA PHE A 712 -17.72 -10.25 25.87
C PHE A 712 -17.17 -11.46 26.66
N ASP A 713 -17.51 -12.66 26.22
CA ASP A 713 -17.16 -13.93 26.85
C ASP A 713 -16.87 -14.92 25.73
N PHE A 714 -15.70 -15.58 25.80
CA PHE A 714 -15.38 -16.69 24.90
C PHE A 714 -16.23 -17.93 25.21
N GLY A 715 -17.06 -17.87 26.24
CA GLY A 715 -17.98 -18.89 26.73
C GLY A 715 -17.30 -20.01 27.51
N ALA A 716 -18.14 -20.73 28.28
CA ALA A 716 -17.87 -21.84 29.21
C ALA A 716 -16.48 -21.90 29.89
N SER A 717 -16.50 -21.95 31.22
CA SER A 717 -15.32 -22.20 32.08
C SER A 717 -14.31 -23.17 31.45
N CYS A 718 -13.03 -22.78 31.45
CA CYS A 718 -11.91 -23.56 30.90
C CYS A 718 -11.73 -24.95 31.55
N SER A 719 -12.55 -25.30 32.56
CA SER A 719 -12.54 -26.54 33.34
C SER A 719 -13.25 -27.76 32.72
N ARG A 720 -13.52 -27.83 31.41
CA ARG A 720 -13.96 -29.09 30.78
C ARG A 720 -12.81 -29.78 30.06
N THR A 721 -12.14 -30.67 30.79
CA THR A 721 -11.21 -31.66 30.26
C THR A 721 -11.90 -32.52 29.20
N SER A 722 -11.18 -32.74 28.10
CA SER A 722 -11.48 -33.73 27.07
C SER A 722 -11.68 -35.11 27.68
N THR A 723 -12.92 -35.58 27.78
CA THR A 723 -13.22 -37.01 28.00
C THR A 723 -14.09 -37.54 26.87
N GLN A 724 -13.41 -38.29 26.00
CA GLN A 724 -13.88 -39.42 25.18
C GLN A 724 -15.06 -39.17 24.23
N TYR A 725 -14.73 -38.78 22.99
CA TYR A 725 -15.37 -39.42 21.83
C TYR A 725 -14.85 -40.86 21.72
N LYS A 726 -15.45 -41.77 22.48
CA LYS A 726 -15.36 -43.21 22.18
C LYS A 726 -16.45 -43.55 21.16
N ILE A 727 -15.98 -44.06 20.04
CA ILE A 727 -16.77 -44.68 18.98
C ILE A 727 -17.65 -45.79 19.58
N THR A 728 -18.96 -45.68 19.43
CA THR A 728 -19.85 -46.85 19.41
C THR A 728 -20.95 -46.64 18.37
N SER A 729 -20.66 -47.13 17.18
CA SER A 729 -21.65 -47.73 16.30
C SER A 729 -22.45 -48.77 17.09
N MET A 730 -23.76 -48.54 17.25
CA MET A 730 -24.85 -49.54 17.32
C MET A 730 -26.03 -48.91 18.06
N LYS A 731 -27.12 -48.66 17.32
CA LYS A 731 -28.56 -48.73 17.72
C LYS A 731 -29.45 -47.79 16.87
N THR A 732 -29.30 -47.85 15.55
CA THR A 732 -30.34 -47.46 14.58
C THR A 732 -31.33 -48.61 14.41
N THR A 733 -32.24 -48.83 15.38
CA THR A 733 -33.48 -49.62 15.11
C THR A 733 -34.55 -49.62 16.21
N LEU A 734 -34.39 -48.99 17.37
CA LEU A 734 -35.32 -49.20 18.50
C LEU A 734 -35.90 -47.94 19.16
N LEU A 735 -35.89 -46.79 18.48
CA LEU A 735 -36.45 -45.53 19.00
C LEU A 735 -37.51 -44.89 18.08
N CYS A 736 -37.91 -45.55 17.00
CA CYS A 736 -38.95 -45.05 16.08
C CYS A 736 -40.39 -45.44 16.43
N ILE A 737 -40.64 -46.17 17.54
CA ILE A 737 -41.98 -46.72 17.83
C ILE A 737 -42.59 -46.17 19.14
N LEU A 738 -41.84 -45.45 19.97
CA LEU A 738 -42.29 -45.01 21.30
C LEU A 738 -42.54 -43.50 21.46
N SER A 739 -42.69 -42.75 20.37
CA SER A 739 -42.94 -41.30 20.41
C SER A 739 -44.30 -40.87 19.83
N LEU A 740 -45.29 -41.77 19.73
CA LEU A 740 -46.58 -41.46 19.10
C LEU A 740 -47.75 -41.26 20.06
N LEU A 741 -47.63 -41.56 21.36
CA LEU A 741 -48.73 -41.33 22.31
C LEU A 741 -48.17 -40.94 23.67
N THR A 742 -48.11 -39.63 23.91
CA THR A 742 -48.35 -38.91 25.18
C THR A 742 -47.59 -37.60 25.12
N PHE A 743 -48.31 -36.48 25.10
CA PHE A 743 -48.08 -35.28 25.92
C PHE A 743 -48.89 -34.11 25.35
N LEU A 744 -50.20 -34.16 25.61
CA LEU A 744 -50.98 -32.95 25.86
C LEU A 744 -50.76 -32.56 27.32
N SER A 745 -49.90 -31.56 27.55
CA SER A 745 -50.01 -30.55 28.63
C SER A 745 -48.81 -29.60 28.55
N GLN A 746 -49.10 -28.33 28.25
CA GLN A 746 -48.16 -27.20 28.23
C GLN A 746 -47.83 -26.70 29.65
N PRO A 747 -46.96 -25.69 29.89
CA PRO A 747 -46.16 -24.86 28.97
C PRO A 747 -44.67 -24.69 29.37
N PHE A 748 -43.78 -24.58 28.38
CA PHE A 748 -42.51 -23.85 28.56
C PHE A 748 -42.32 -22.90 27.38
N TYR A 749 -42.25 -21.62 27.71
CA TYR A 749 -41.98 -20.52 26.79
C TYR A 749 -40.66 -20.76 26.04
N SER A 750 -40.74 -21.02 24.73
CA SER A 750 -39.65 -20.76 23.81
C SER A 750 -40.25 -19.98 22.65
N HIS A 751 -39.75 -18.77 22.39
CA HIS A 751 -40.15 -17.97 21.24
C HIS A 751 -39.67 -18.66 19.97
N SER A 752 -40.47 -19.57 19.43
CA SER A 752 -40.24 -20.15 18.11
C SER A 752 -40.64 -19.12 17.05
N VAL A 753 -39.68 -18.35 16.56
CA VAL A 753 -39.88 -17.63 15.31
C VAL A 753 -39.84 -18.69 14.20
N ARG A 754 -41.01 -18.98 13.62
CA ARG A 754 -41.17 -19.82 12.42
C ARG A 754 -41.15 -18.94 11.18
N CYS A 755 -40.14 -19.08 10.34
CA CYS A 755 -40.05 -18.40 9.06
C CYS A 755 -41.28 -18.67 8.16
N ASN A 756 -41.73 -17.65 7.42
CA ASN A 756 -42.87 -17.78 6.52
C ASN A 756 -42.61 -18.89 5.45
N PRO A 757 -43.52 -19.87 5.29
CA PRO A 757 -43.34 -20.98 4.35
C PRO A 757 -43.20 -20.57 2.88
N ASP A 758 -43.85 -19.48 2.48
CA ASP A 758 -43.80 -18.98 1.09
C ASP A 758 -42.43 -18.35 0.81
N ASP A 759 -41.94 -17.50 1.72
CA ASP A 759 -40.61 -16.91 1.63
C ASP A 759 -39.51 -17.99 1.62
N LYS A 760 -39.66 -19.03 2.46
CA LYS A 760 -38.76 -20.19 2.48
C LYS A 760 -38.68 -20.88 1.12
N LYS A 761 -39.83 -21.07 0.47
CA LYS A 761 -39.92 -21.70 -0.84
C LYS A 761 -39.25 -20.85 -1.92
N VAL A 762 -39.42 -19.53 -1.83
CA VAL A 762 -38.76 -18.57 -2.74
C VAL A 762 -37.24 -18.58 -2.54
N LEU A 763 -36.74 -18.60 -1.30
CA LEU A 763 -35.30 -18.71 -1.03
C LEU A 763 -34.70 -20.00 -1.59
N LEU A 764 -35.38 -21.14 -1.45
CA LEU A 764 -34.87 -22.40 -2.01
C LEU A 764 -34.84 -22.37 -3.55
N LYS A 765 -35.82 -21.73 -4.21
CA LYS A 765 -35.75 -21.47 -5.67
C LYS A 765 -34.57 -20.57 -6.03
N ILE A 766 -34.29 -19.53 -5.24
CA ILE A 766 -33.12 -18.64 -5.45
C ILE A 766 -31.82 -19.42 -5.35
N LYS A 767 -31.69 -20.32 -4.36
CA LYS A 767 -30.52 -21.19 -4.20
C LYS A 767 -30.32 -22.11 -5.41
N GLU A 768 -31.40 -22.69 -5.93
CA GLU A 768 -31.36 -23.51 -7.15
C GLU A 768 -30.97 -22.68 -8.39
N ALA A 769 -31.54 -21.48 -8.54
CA ALA A 769 -31.24 -20.58 -9.66
C ALA A 769 -29.79 -20.08 -9.66
N LEU A 770 -29.16 -19.99 -8.49
CA LEU A 770 -27.74 -19.65 -8.33
C LEU A 770 -26.80 -20.87 -8.46
N ASN A 771 -27.33 -22.03 -8.87
CA ASN A 771 -26.59 -23.29 -9.04
C ASN A 771 -25.97 -23.83 -7.74
N ASN A 772 -26.71 -23.76 -6.63
CA ASN A 772 -26.34 -24.30 -5.31
C ASN A 772 -24.94 -23.89 -4.82
N PRO A 773 -24.66 -22.58 -4.67
CA PRO A 773 -23.35 -22.10 -4.25
C PRO A 773 -23.05 -22.54 -2.81
N TYR A 774 -21.80 -22.91 -2.55
CA TYR A 774 -21.36 -23.46 -1.25
C TYR A 774 -21.58 -22.51 -0.06
N HIS A 775 -21.56 -21.19 -0.29
CA HIS A 775 -21.85 -20.18 0.74
C HIS A 775 -23.30 -20.18 1.23
N LEU A 776 -24.23 -20.77 0.47
CA LEU A 776 -25.63 -20.94 0.87
C LEU A 776 -25.89 -22.36 1.40
N ALA A 777 -24.85 -23.07 1.85
CA ALA A 777 -24.98 -24.42 2.40
C ALA A 777 -25.95 -24.50 3.59
N SER A 778 -26.08 -23.42 4.38
CA SER A 778 -27.01 -23.36 5.51
C SER A 778 -28.49 -23.33 5.11
N TRP A 779 -28.82 -23.05 3.84
CA TRP A 779 -30.20 -22.96 3.36
C TRP A 779 -30.78 -24.35 3.13
N ASN A 780 -31.24 -24.99 4.21
CA ASN A 780 -31.72 -26.37 4.22
C ASN A 780 -33.25 -26.41 4.47
N PRO A 781 -34.05 -27.06 3.60
CA PRO A 781 -35.52 -27.16 3.74
C PRO A 781 -36.02 -27.68 5.09
N ASP A 782 -35.21 -28.41 5.86
CA ASP A 782 -35.60 -28.95 7.17
C ASP A 782 -35.35 -27.98 8.34
N THR A 783 -34.68 -26.85 8.07
CA THR A 783 -34.30 -25.85 9.09
C THR A 783 -35.05 -24.54 8.90
N ASP A 784 -35.15 -23.73 9.95
CA ASP A 784 -35.88 -22.45 9.89
C ASP A 784 -35.09 -21.39 9.11
N CYS A 785 -35.72 -20.78 8.09
CA CYS A 785 -35.03 -19.85 7.20
C CYS A 785 -34.60 -18.53 7.83
N CYS A 786 -35.17 -18.13 8.96
CA CYS A 786 -34.71 -16.94 9.69
C CYS A 786 -33.36 -17.13 10.38
N TYR A 787 -32.83 -18.36 10.41
CA TYR A 787 -31.50 -18.68 10.92
C TYR A 787 -30.51 -19.05 9.82
N TRP A 788 -30.91 -18.92 8.55
CA TRP A 788 -30.03 -19.17 7.43
C TRP A 788 -29.04 -18.02 7.28
N TYR A 789 -27.79 -18.36 6.99
CA TYR A 789 -26.76 -17.39 6.63
C TYR A 789 -27.32 -16.41 5.58
N VAL A 790 -27.11 -15.11 5.81
CA VAL A 790 -27.56 -13.98 4.99
C VAL A 790 -29.07 -13.72 4.88
N VAL A 791 -29.91 -14.41 5.64
CA VAL A 791 -31.36 -14.13 5.73
C VAL A 791 -31.65 -13.39 7.04
N GLU A 792 -32.32 -12.24 6.94
CA GLU A 792 -32.86 -11.51 8.09
C GLU A 792 -34.39 -11.52 8.02
N CYS A 793 -35.01 -11.81 9.16
CA CYS A 793 -36.46 -11.81 9.30
C CYS A 793 -36.94 -10.70 10.22
N ASP A 794 -38.09 -10.12 9.88
CA ASP A 794 -38.85 -9.27 10.79
C ASP A 794 -39.46 -10.14 11.90
N ARG A 795 -39.14 -9.82 13.16
CA ARG A 795 -39.58 -10.58 14.36
C ARG A 795 -41.08 -10.50 14.64
N LYS A 796 -41.82 -9.59 14.01
CA LYS A 796 -43.27 -9.42 14.18
C LYS A 796 -44.08 -10.15 13.12
N THR A 797 -43.57 -10.22 11.89
CA THR A 797 -44.28 -10.82 10.76
C THR A 797 -43.71 -12.17 10.35
N ASN A 798 -42.52 -12.52 10.86
CA ASN A 798 -41.71 -13.69 10.48
C ASN A 798 -41.47 -13.80 8.97
N ARG A 799 -41.56 -12.66 8.27
CA ARG A 799 -41.26 -12.50 6.84
C ARG A 799 -39.82 -12.03 6.69
N ILE A 800 -39.22 -12.36 5.56
CA ILE A 800 -37.87 -11.91 5.24
C ILE A 800 -37.94 -10.42 4.92
N ASN A 801 -37.19 -9.60 5.65
CA ASN A 801 -37.11 -8.15 5.40
C ASN A 801 -35.76 -7.74 4.81
N ASN A 802 -34.74 -8.61 4.89
CA ASN A 802 -33.42 -8.34 4.36
C ASN A 802 -32.74 -9.65 3.91
N LEU A 803 -32.10 -9.61 2.76
CA LEU A 803 -31.39 -10.75 2.17
C LEU A 803 -30.01 -10.31 1.67
N HIS A 804 -28.96 -10.68 2.40
CA HIS A 804 -27.58 -10.22 2.17
C HIS A 804 -26.79 -11.17 1.26
N LEU A 805 -27.25 -11.38 0.03
CA LEU A 805 -26.55 -12.22 -0.92
C LEU A 805 -25.27 -11.54 -1.43
N PHE A 806 -24.11 -11.97 -0.94
CA PHE A 806 -22.82 -11.63 -1.53
C PHE A 806 -22.63 -12.45 -2.82
N ALA A 807 -23.12 -11.94 -3.94
CA ALA A 807 -22.95 -12.58 -5.23
C ALA A 807 -21.52 -12.37 -5.76
N ALA A 808 -20.64 -13.36 -5.51
CA ALA A 808 -19.47 -13.62 -6.36
C ALA A 808 -19.87 -14.56 -7.51
N VAL A 809 -20.89 -14.19 -8.29
CA VAL A 809 -21.28 -14.92 -9.52
C VAL A 809 -21.72 -13.88 -10.55
N SER A 810 -21.15 -13.96 -11.75
CA SER A 810 -21.41 -13.09 -12.90
C SER A 810 -22.78 -13.35 -13.56
N GLY A 811 -23.87 -13.37 -12.78
CA GLY A 811 -25.22 -13.69 -13.26
C GLY A 811 -26.25 -12.62 -12.88
N GLN A 812 -27.33 -12.51 -13.67
CA GLN A 812 -28.50 -11.69 -13.36
C GLN A 812 -29.17 -12.16 -12.06
N ILE A 813 -29.75 -11.22 -11.31
CA ILE A 813 -30.56 -11.52 -10.11
C ILE A 813 -31.73 -12.44 -10.53
N PRO A 814 -31.94 -13.61 -9.88
CA PRO A 814 -33.04 -14.49 -10.26
C PRO A 814 -34.41 -13.79 -10.14
N GLU A 815 -35.28 -13.94 -11.13
CA GLU A 815 -36.65 -13.37 -11.11
C GLU A 815 -37.44 -13.78 -9.86
N ALA A 816 -37.16 -14.98 -9.30
CA ALA A 816 -37.74 -15.45 -8.05
C ALA A 816 -37.49 -14.50 -6.86
N VAL A 817 -36.46 -13.65 -6.88
CA VAL A 817 -36.25 -12.62 -5.84
C VAL A 817 -37.40 -11.61 -5.80
N ALA A 818 -38.06 -11.35 -6.93
CA ALA A 818 -39.23 -10.47 -6.99
C ALA A 818 -40.50 -11.12 -6.38
N GLU A 819 -40.48 -12.43 -6.11
CA GLU A 819 -41.56 -13.14 -5.40
C GLU A 819 -41.45 -12.99 -3.86
N LEU A 820 -40.32 -12.47 -3.33
CA LEU A 820 -40.21 -12.10 -1.91
C LEU A 820 -41.01 -10.83 -1.66
N HIS A 821 -41.87 -10.83 -0.65
CA HIS A 821 -42.68 -9.67 -0.31
C HIS A 821 -41.79 -8.56 0.28
N THR A 822 -41.75 -7.42 -0.42
CA THR A 822 -41.07 -6.13 -0.13
C THR A 822 -40.39 -6.00 1.22
#